data_AF-A0AAD9RXV4-F1
#
_entry.id   AF-A0AAD9RXV4-F1
#
_cell.length_a   1.000
_cell.length_b   1.000
_cell.length_c   1.000
_cell.angle_alpha   90.00
_cell.angle_beta   90.00
_cell.angle_gamma   90.00
#
_symmetry.space_group_name_H-M   'P 1'
#
loop_
_entity.id
_entity.type
_entity.pdbx_description
1 polymer ?
#
loop_
_entity_poly.entity_id
_entity_poly.type
_entity_poly.pdbx_seq_one_letter_code
_entity_poly.pdbx_strand_id
1 'polypeptide(L)'
;MRKDVLIELIQLIPLALIFYTDAALAGSCSAAKLCCQGRDSGCVIQKESPNAIIESPRDKPCYCDHACLKLADCCDDFKETCGVVDCTVSEWSEWSACNTGCGSGTQKRSRTVRISEKNGGKHCPRLDQIRSCRSFQSCHSGILRPRLHDRSVTVLSFLPGDDNDTDVGNGNEIPRASQSCVAFTVVRASRACKRISSTLAEGTRICVERHEDEEDDSEEGKGDRREGARGKLLVGIGRWKLSTSVDGGSAARTAMNSSCHGKWIGDSRLLIDCDDPSCGEAAKHLRISRRARRSVTDRDDLQDVEDDEDDREEEEEGKKDDLRRSDTPINMASSGGKTEILYLFDRPAEPVYVPKGEKHVAFDIPADYLPDQYRPAAVEIFGRFGETTETKIPVKQITLPDLSIPMQLGRREPFSLFIPAHRKIAARLIDIFMGMRTYEDFLSVAVYCRDRMNPNMFIYALSVAILHRPDTKDLPIPPLHEVFPDKYIDGGVFSRAREEANIAPAGQRIPIEIPRDYTASDLDEEHRVAYWREDIGVNLHHWHWHLVYPFEADVRIVNKDRRGELFYYMHQQIQSRYNIERLCNRLGRVQRLINWREPIPEGYFPKLDSLTASRSWPARPSGAILRDISRQADQLDFDIQDLERWRDRIFEAIHTGSIVNLNGERVPLTEKDGIDVLGNIMEASILSPNPNLYGDLHNLGHVVLSYVHDPDNRYLESFSIMGEPATAMRDPVFYRWHAFCDDVFQEHKNTLPEYNVQQLDFPGVEIADIRVTTPNQPPNNLYTFWNKSDIDLSRGLDFTPRGPILVRFTHLNHADFTYTIVANNRNNAPRRGTVRIFIAPREDERGLPFTFRQQKNLMIEMDKFTVDLRPGQNTIERRSTESSLTIPFERTFRNVDENRPIGGDTLEQFNFCGCGWPQHLLVPKGSKEGYPMELFIMISDYTVDEVKQDESSGCKDAASFCGLRDRKYPDARSMGYPFDRRPRAGVDTLAQFLTGNMAVTTISINFNDSVVARPRSGSIGNTLTFT
;
A
#
# COMPACT_ATOMS: atom_id res chain seq x y z
N MET A 1 89.30 -1.31 -32.95
CA MET A 1 90.28 -2.33 -32.47
C MET A 1 89.64 -3.10 -31.32
N ARG A 2 90.01 -4.39 -31.12
CA ARG A 2 89.82 -5.22 -29.90
C ARG A 2 88.46 -5.09 -29.16
N LYS A 3 87.53 -6.05 -29.19
CA LYS A 3 87.61 -7.43 -28.66
C LYS A 3 88.27 -7.51 -27.27
N ASP A 4 87.50 -7.86 -26.24
CA ASP A 4 87.75 -8.95 -25.27
C ASP A 4 87.02 -8.73 -23.93
N VAL A 5 85.71 -9.05 -23.90
CA VAL A 5 84.93 -9.28 -22.67
C VAL A 5 83.93 -10.41 -22.95
N LEU A 6 84.34 -11.68 -22.76
CA LEU A 6 83.47 -12.85 -22.93
C LEU A 6 83.93 -14.07 -22.10
N ILE A 7 84.43 -13.87 -20.87
CA ILE A 7 84.81 -14.95 -19.96
C ILE A 7 84.42 -14.58 -18.51
N GLU A 8 83.15 -14.74 -18.13
CA GLU A 8 82.75 -14.85 -16.71
C GLU A 8 81.34 -15.45 -16.47
N LEU A 9 80.83 -16.30 -17.36
CA LEU A 9 79.41 -16.75 -17.36
C LEU A 9 79.16 -18.27 -17.31
N ILE A 10 80.16 -19.09 -16.94
CA ILE A 10 80.06 -20.57 -17.02
C ILE A 10 80.60 -21.28 -15.75
N GLN A 11 80.18 -20.87 -14.54
CA GLN A 11 80.45 -21.62 -13.29
C GLN A 11 79.30 -21.66 -12.25
N LEU A 12 78.06 -21.27 -12.60
CA LEU A 12 76.90 -21.34 -11.69
C LEU A 12 75.71 -22.17 -12.24
N ILE A 13 76.03 -23.33 -12.80
CA ILE A 13 75.08 -24.41 -13.11
C ILE A 13 75.72 -25.67 -12.49
N PRO A 14 75.22 -26.23 -11.35
CA PRO A 14 73.80 -26.43 -11.06
C PRO A 14 73.37 -26.19 -9.59
N LEU A 15 72.43 -25.26 -9.34
CA LEU A 15 71.75 -25.16 -8.03
C LEU A 15 70.28 -24.66 -8.08
N ALA A 16 69.77 -24.35 -9.28
CA ALA A 16 68.41 -23.81 -9.49
C ALA A 16 67.44 -24.85 -10.09
N LEU A 17 67.55 -26.13 -9.69
CA LEU A 17 66.87 -27.26 -10.36
C LEU A 17 66.20 -28.28 -9.41
N ILE A 18 66.02 -27.95 -8.12
CA ILE A 18 65.51 -28.88 -7.08
C ILE A 18 64.27 -28.33 -6.34
N PHE A 19 63.72 -27.16 -6.76
CA PHE A 19 62.49 -26.57 -6.17
C PHE A 19 61.45 -26.16 -7.23
N TYR A 20 61.32 -26.94 -8.31
CA TYR A 20 60.31 -26.73 -9.37
C TYR A 20 59.47 -27.97 -9.71
N THR A 21 59.27 -28.83 -8.69
CA THR A 21 58.24 -29.87 -8.59
C THR A 21 57.81 -29.88 -7.11
N ASP A 22 56.53 -29.89 -6.72
CA ASP A 22 55.34 -30.32 -7.45
C ASP A 22 54.31 -29.19 -7.68
N ALA A 23 54.19 -28.72 -8.92
CA ALA A 23 52.99 -27.99 -9.37
C ALA A 23 51.96 -28.98 -9.91
N ALA A 24 51.45 -29.86 -9.02
CA ALA A 24 50.44 -30.85 -9.38
C ALA A 24 49.08 -30.16 -9.60
N LEU A 25 48.62 -30.12 -10.85
CA LEU A 25 47.27 -29.67 -11.22
C LEU A 25 46.22 -30.52 -10.49
N ALA A 26 45.54 -29.93 -9.52
CA ALA A 26 44.46 -30.58 -8.79
C ALA A 26 43.51 -29.54 -8.16
N GLY A 27 42.24 -29.56 -8.55
CA GLY A 27 41.21 -28.65 -8.05
C GLY A 27 40.70 -28.95 -6.64
N SER A 28 41.58 -29.38 -5.73
CA SER A 28 41.23 -29.80 -4.35
C SER A 28 42.29 -29.35 -3.33
N CYS A 29 41.83 -28.92 -2.15
CA CYS A 29 42.67 -28.46 -1.05
C CYS A 29 43.68 -29.55 -0.61
N SER A 30 43.27 -30.83 -0.63
CA SER A 30 44.11 -31.95 -0.17
C SER A 30 45.34 -32.16 -1.05
N ALA A 31 45.19 -32.01 -2.37
CA ALA A 31 46.28 -32.24 -3.31
C ALA A 31 47.24 -31.06 -3.37
N ALA A 32 46.72 -29.82 -3.33
CA ALA A 32 47.53 -28.61 -3.21
C ALA A 32 48.13 -28.40 -1.80
N LYS A 33 47.62 -29.10 -0.79
CA LYS A 33 47.99 -28.99 0.64
C LYS A 33 47.75 -27.58 1.21
N LEU A 34 46.74 -26.88 0.70
CA LEU A 34 46.37 -25.52 1.11
C LEU A 34 45.13 -25.55 2.00
N CYS A 35 45.26 -25.02 3.22
CA CYS A 35 44.16 -24.73 4.15
C CYS A 35 44.57 -23.51 4.99
N CYS A 36 43.92 -22.36 4.76
CA CYS A 36 44.36 -21.09 5.30
C CYS A 36 43.46 -20.58 6.44
N GLN A 37 44.06 -19.84 7.37
CA GLN A 37 43.34 -19.14 8.44
C GLN A 37 43.13 -17.68 8.07
N GLY A 38 41.94 -17.16 8.37
CA GLY A 38 41.54 -15.81 7.97
C GLY A 38 40.91 -15.76 6.56
N ARG A 39 40.64 -14.54 6.10
CA ARG A 39 40.22 -14.27 4.72
C ARG A 39 41.46 -13.91 3.90
N ASP A 40 42.16 -14.93 3.41
CA ASP A 40 43.42 -14.76 2.68
C ASP A 40 43.17 -14.86 1.16
N SER A 41 43.20 -13.69 0.50
CA SER A 41 43.04 -13.58 -0.96
C SER A 41 44.17 -14.24 -1.76
N GLY A 42 45.29 -14.63 -1.13
CA GLY A 42 46.33 -15.46 -1.74
C GLY A 42 46.03 -16.96 -1.71
N CYS A 43 45.05 -17.42 -0.91
CA CYS A 43 44.76 -18.84 -0.68
C CYS A 43 43.86 -19.46 -1.76
N VAL A 44 44.34 -19.41 -3.00
CA VAL A 44 43.60 -19.79 -4.21
C VAL A 44 44.24 -20.99 -4.92
N ILE A 45 43.41 -21.95 -5.31
CA ILE A 45 43.76 -23.09 -6.16
C ILE A 45 43.21 -22.82 -7.55
N GLN A 46 44.10 -22.79 -8.54
CA GLN A 46 43.72 -22.78 -9.94
C GLN A 46 43.41 -24.22 -10.37
N LYS A 47 42.19 -24.46 -10.87
CA LYS A 47 41.78 -25.79 -11.37
C LYS A 47 42.43 -26.12 -12.74
N GLU A 48 42.82 -25.09 -13.48
CA GLU A 48 43.56 -25.18 -14.75
C GLU A 48 44.79 -24.26 -14.79
N SER A 49 45.53 -24.25 -15.90
CA SER A 49 46.74 -23.41 -16.06
C SER A 49 46.40 -21.91 -16.17
N PRO A 50 47.31 -20.99 -15.78
CA PRO A 50 47.11 -19.53 -15.86
C PRO A 50 46.75 -18.97 -17.24
N ASN A 51 46.99 -19.72 -18.32
CA ASN A 51 46.77 -19.30 -19.70
C ASN A 51 45.66 -20.11 -20.41
N ALA A 52 44.87 -20.89 -19.66
CA ALA A 52 43.73 -21.62 -20.21
C ALA A 52 42.55 -20.67 -20.51
N ILE A 53 41.74 -21.03 -21.50
CA ILE A 53 40.48 -20.34 -21.82
C ILE A 53 39.38 -20.99 -20.97
N ILE A 54 38.78 -20.23 -20.06
CA ILE A 54 37.73 -20.73 -19.16
C ILE A 54 36.42 -20.88 -19.97
N GLU A 55 36.06 -22.11 -20.32
CA GLU A 55 34.86 -22.41 -21.13
C GLU A 55 33.64 -22.80 -20.26
N SER A 56 33.84 -23.28 -19.03
CA SER A 56 32.78 -23.68 -18.10
C SER A 56 32.90 -22.99 -16.73
N PRO A 57 31.78 -22.74 -16.01
CA PRO A 57 31.80 -22.20 -14.65
C PRO A 57 32.58 -23.05 -13.63
N ARG A 58 32.85 -24.33 -13.94
CA ARG A 58 33.58 -25.27 -13.06
C ARG A 58 35.10 -25.12 -13.12
N ASP A 59 35.62 -24.46 -14.15
CA ASP A 59 37.07 -24.38 -14.43
C ASP A 59 37.70 -23.15 -13.74
N LYS A 60 36.86 -22.33 -13.10
CA LYS A 60 37.26 -21.19 -12.28
C LYS A 60 38.12 -21.63 -11.09
N PRO A 61 39.05 -20.77 -10.64
CA PRO A 61 39.79 -21.02 -9.40
C PRO A 61 38.85 -21.13 -8.19
N CYS A 62 39.24 -21.94 -7.22
CA CYS A 62 38.54 -22.14 -5.96
C CYS A 62 39.45 -21.80 -4.77
N TYR A 63 38.87 -21.56 -3.60
CA TYR A 63 39.61 -21.10 -2.42
C TYR A 63 39.63 -22.15 -1.30
N CYS A 64 40.67 -22.08 -0.47
CA CYS A 64 40.82 -22.89 0.75
C CYS A 64 40.97 -22.02 2.01
N ASP A 65 40.34 -20.85 2.02
CA ASP A 65 40.28 -19.91 3.16
C ASP A 65 38.99 -20.09 3.99
N HIS A 66 38.86 -19.40 5.13
CA HIS A 66 37.66 -19.55 5.96
C HIS A 66 36.40 -18.80 5.43
N ALA A 67 36.56 -17.97 4.40
CA ALA A 67 35.50 -17.14 3.83
C ALA A 67 34.79 -17.81 2.67
N CYS A 68 35.42 -18.79 2.00
CA CYS A 68 34.87 -19.45 0.83
C CYS A 68 33.49 -20.09 1.07
N LEU A 69 33.22 -20.57 2.28
CA LEU A 69 31.90 -21.13 2.65
C LEU A 69 30.78 -20.08 2.70
N LYS A 70 31.11 -18.78 2.75
CA LYS A 70 30.17 -17.65 2.68
C LYS A 70 30.10 -17.04 1.27
N LEU A 71 31.10 -17.28 0.42
CA LEU A 71 31.20 -16.80 -0.96
C LEU A 71 30.81 -17.87 -2.00
N ALA A 72 30.64 -19.13 -1.56
CA ALA A 72 30.33 -20.30 -2.37
C ALA A 72 31.39 -20.68 -3.42
N ASP A 73 32.66 -20.31 -3.18
CA ASP A 73 33.81 -20.51 -4.08
C ASP A 73 34.88 -21.44 -3.49
N CYS A 74 34.54 -22.26 -2.48
CA CYS A 74 35.44 -23.27 -1.93
C CYS A 74 35.85 -24.34 -2.97
N CYS A 75 37.02 -24.95 -2.77
CA CYS A 75 37.33 -26.22 -3.43
C CYS A 75 36.48 -27.38 -2.84
N ASP A 76 36.25 -28.40 -3.66
CA ASP A 76 35.14 -29.36 -3.46
C ASP A 76 35.32 -30.25 -2.21
N ASP A 77 36.55 -30.43 -1.75
CA ASP A 77 36.97 -31.22 -0.57
C ASP A 77 37.19 -30.41 0.71
N PHE A 78 37.04 -29.08 0.66
CA PHE A 78 37.45 -28.14 1.72
C PHE A 78 37.00 -28.56 3.13
N LYS A 79 35.77 -29.07 3.28
CA LYS A 79 35.20 -29.43 4.58
C LYS A 79 35.93 -30.58 5.27
N GLU A 80 36.38 -31.56 4.50
CA GLU A 80 37.06 -32.76 5.00
C GLU A 80 38.54 -32.46 5.22
N THR A 81 39.20 -31.92 4.19
CA THR A 81 40.64 -31.63 4.20
C THR A 81 41.01 -30.58 5.25
N CYS A 82 40.29 -29.46 5.28
CA CYS A 82 40.62 -28.37 6.19
C CYS A 82 40.01 -28.54 7.59
N GLY A 83 39.38 -29.69 7.88
CA GLY A 83 38.94 -30.05 9.23
C GLY A 83 38.01 -28.99 9.85
N VAL A 84 36.88 -28.73 9.19
CA VAL A 84 35.91 -27.71 9.63
C VAL A 84 35.31 -28.08 10.97
N VAL A 85 35.39 -27.16 11.95
CA VAL A 85 34.84 -27.35 13.30
C VAL A 85 33.82 -26.25 13.58
N ASP A 86 32.54 -26.62 13.67
CA ASP A 86 31.48 -25.73 14.16
C ASP A 86 31.68 -25.40 15.65
N CYS A 87 31.37 -24.17 16.06
CA CYS A 87 31.42 -23.82 17.47
C CYS A 87 30.38 -24.60 18.29
N THR A 88 30.83 -25.20 19.38
CA THR A 88 29.94 -25.79 20.41
C THR A 88 30.08 -25.04 21.71
N VAL A 89 28.95 -24.83 22.39
CA VAL A 89 28.84 -24.06 23.64
C VAL A 89 28.39 -24.97 24.79
N SER A 90 28.57 -24.51 26.02
CA SER A 90 28.02 -25.19 27.19
C SER A 90 26.51 -25.02 27.27
N GLU A 91 25.89 -25.83 28.13
CA GLU A 91 24.61 -25.47 28.72
C GLU A 91 24.67 -24.10 29.40
N TRP A 92 23.51 -23.47 29.53
CA TRP A 92 23.35 -22.21 30.22
C TRP A 92 23.59 -22.37 31.73
N SER A 93 24.18 -21.34 32.34
CA SER A 93 24.19 -21.18 33.79
C SER A 93 22.76 -21.03 34.33
N GLU A 94 22.61 -21.22 35.64
CA GLU A 94 21.44 -20.73 36.33
C GLU A 94 21.27 -19.21 36.16
N TRP A 95 20.02 -18.76 36.31
CA TRP A 95 19.69 -17.35 36.28
C TRP A 95 20.15 -16.64 37.57
N SER A 96 20.74 -15.45 37.41
CA SER A 96 21.07 -14.58 38.54
C SER A 96 19.85 -14.26 39.40
N ALA A 97 20.06 -13.77 40.63
CA ALA A 97 18.98 -13.09 41.35
C ALA A 97 18.37 -11.95 40.51
N CYS A 98 17.09 -11.64 40.74
CA CYS A 98 16.42 -10.50 40.13
C CYS A 98 17.07 -9.20 40.64
N ASN A 99 17.43 -8.27 39.75
CA ASN A 99 18.20 -7.08 40.14
C ASN A 99 17.41 -6.02 40.94
N THR A 100 16.11 -6.23 41.15
CA THR A 100 15.24 -5.39 42.00
C THR A 100 14.59 -6.24 43.11
N GLY A 101 14.31 -5.64 44.27
CA GLY A 101 13.72 -6.32 45.43
C GLY A 101 12.18 -6.28 45.50
N CYS A 102 11.55 -5.35 44.78
CA CYS A 102 10.11 -5.22 44.66
C CYS A 102 9.75 -4.69 43.26
N GLY A 103 8.76 -5.31 42.60
CA GLY A 103 8.35 -4.95 41.25
C GLY A 103 9.26 -5.56 40.17
N SER A 104 9.19 -5.01 38.95
CA SER A 104 9.91 -5.53 37.79
C SER A 104 11.42 -5.25 37.83
N GLY A 105 12.19 -6.13 37.20
CA GLY A 105 13.65 -6.08 37.10
C GLY A 105 14.14 -7.02 36.00
N THR A 106 15.43 -7.36 36.01
CA THR A 106 16.03 -8.33 35.10
C THR A 106 16.91 -9.37 35.82
N GLN A 107 17.00 -10.56 35.23
CA GLN A 107 17.97 -11.60 35.54
C GLN A 107 18.88 -11.82 34.32
N LYS A 108 20.11 -12.27 34.56
CA LYS A 108 21.05 -12.68 33.51
C LYS A 108 21.50 -14.13 33.71
N ARG A 109 21.84 -14.80 32.62
CA ARG A 109 22.59 -16.08 32.63
C ARG A 109 23.55 -16.11 31.45
N SER A 110 24.61 -16.89 31.56
CA SER A 110 25.64 -17.00 30.53
C SER A 110 26.00 -18.46 30.25
N ARG A 111 26.71 -18.70 29.15
CA ARG A 111 27.30 -20.00 28.77
C ARG A 111 28.66 -19.77 28.14
N THR A 112 29.56 -20.74 28.26
CA THR A 112 30.91 -20.64 27.71
C THR A 112 31.03 -21.40 26.39
N VAL A 113 32.00 -21.01 25.57
CA VAL A 113 32.39 -21.81 24.41
C VAL A 113 33.13 -23.06 24.90
N ARG A 114 32.71 -24.24 24.44
CA ARG A 114 33.38 -25.53 24.72
C ARG A 114 34.39 -25.88 23.63
N ILE A 115 34.04 -25.63 22.38
CA ILE A 115 34.93 -25.74 21.22
C ILE A 115 34.66 -24.50 20.37
N SER A 116 35.66 -23.64 20.20
CA SER A 116 35.58 -22.50 19.27
C SER A 116 35.57 -22.97 17.83
N GLU A 117 34.90 -22.22 16.96
CA GLU A 117 34.89 -22.50 15.53
C GLU A 117 36.31 -22.49 14.93
N LYS A 118 36.53 -23.34 13.93
CA LYS A 118 37.77 -23.36 13.15
C LYS A 118 37.48 -23.54 11.67
N ASN A 119 38.35 -22.95 10.85
CA ASN A 119 38.48 -23.21 9.42
C ASN A 119 37.15 -23.05 8.64
N GLY A 120 36.33 -22.05 9.02
CA GLY A 120 35.06 -21.74 8.37
C GLY A 120 33.81 -22.37 9.00
N GLY A 121 33.94 -23.10 10.12
CA GLY A 121 32.79 -23.65 10.85
C GLY A 121 31.85 -22.58 11.42
N LYS A 122 30.62 -22.98 11.76
CA LYS A 122 29.56 -22.08 12.25
C LYS A 122 30.00 -21.32 13.50
N HIS A 123 29.84 -20.00 13.47
CA HIS A 123 30.13 -19.11 14.58
C HIS A 123 29.35 -19.44 15.85
N CYS A 124 29.94 -19.15 17.02
CA CYS A 124 29.27 -19.38 18.29
C CYS A 124 27.94 -18.61 18.43
N PRO A 125 26.84 -19.27 18.85
CA PRO A 125 25.59 -18.58 19.18
C PRO A 125 25.76 -17.73 20.45
N ARG A 126 24.88 -16.74 20.66
CA ARG A 126 24.98 -15.78 21.79
C ARG A 126 25.24 -16.48 23.13
N LEU A 127 26.24 -15.97 23.84
CA LEU A 127 26.77 -16.52 25.10
C LEU A 127 26.09 -15.95 26.35
N ASP A 128 25.38 -14.82 26.24
CA ASP A 128 24.64 -14.19 27.33
C ASP A 128 23.15 -14.08 26.99
N GLN A 129 22.30 -14.31 28.00
CA GLN A 129 20.85 -14.12 27.92
C GLN A 129 20.39 -13.23 29.09
N ILE A 130 19.48 -12.31 28.82
CA ILE A 130 18.82 -11.45 29.80
C ILE A 130 17.32 -11.72 29.70
N ARG A 131 16.62 -11.79 30.84
CA ARG A 131 15.15 -11.83 30.89
C ARG A 131 14.61 -10.85 31.93
N SER A 132 13.38 -10.40 31.73
CA SER A 132 12.61 -9.70 32.77
C SER A 132 12.28 -10.65 33.93
N CYS A 133 12.18 -10.10 35.12
CA CYS A 133 11.69 -10.77 36.33
C CYS A 133 10.79 -9.81 37.11
N ARG A 134 9.97 -10.33 38.04
CA ARG A 134 9.39 -9.53 39.12
C ARG A 134 9.85 -10.11 40.45
N SER A 135 10.24 -9.25 41.38
CA SER A 135 10.58 -9.65 42.75
C SER A 135 9.54 -9.09 43.72
N PHE A 136 9.36 -9.80 44.83
CA PHE A 136 8.43 -9.42 45.92
C PHE A 136 9.12 -9.39 47.29
N GLN A 137 10.42 -9.69 47.36
CA GLN A 137 11.16 -9.91 48.61
C GLN A 137 11.17 -8.70 49.56
N SER A 138 11.12 -7.48 49.04
CA SER A 138 11.10 -6.24 49.84
C SER A 138 9.81 -5.41 49.71
N CYS A 139 8.74 -5.93 49.09
CA CYS A 139 7.49 -5.16 48.91
C CYS A 139 6.76 -4.83 50.24
N HIS A 140 7.18 -5.39 51.36
CA HIS A 140 6.61 -5.12 52.69
C HIS A 140 7.61 -4.55 53.71
N SER A 141 8.84 -4.22 53.32
CA SER A 141 9.86 -3.68 54.25
C SER A 141 9.59 -2.22 54.62
N GLY A 142 8.61 -2.03 55.52
CA GLY A 142 8.17 -0.72 56.02
C GLY A 142 6.73 -0.69 56.55
N ILE A 143 5.89 -1.69 56.22
CA ILE A 143 4.47 -1.70 56.62
C ILE A 143 4.32 -2.27 58.03
N LEU A 144 4.38 -1.40 59.04
CA LEU A 144 3.94 -1.71 60.40
C LEU A 144 2.41 -1.94 60.41
N ARG A 145 1.96 -2.97 61.13
CA ARG A 145 0.60 -3.54 61.11
C ARG A 145 -0.52 -2.48 61.12
N PRO A 146 -1.26 -2.28 60.02
CA PRO A 146 -2.53 -1.55 60.04
C PRO A 146 -3.61 -2.35 60.76
N ARG A 147 -4.55 -1.68 61.43
CA ARG A 147 -5.83 -2.28 61.83
C ARG A 147 -6.78 -2.30 60.64
N LEU A 148 -7.73 -3.24 60.60
CA LEU A 148 -8.92 -3.07 59.77
C LEU A 148 -9.71 -1.84 60.26
N HIS A 149 -10.32 -1.13 59.33
CA HIS A 149 -11.36 -0.15 59.61
C HIS A 149 -12.70 -0.76 59.18
N ASP A 150 -13.59 -1.01 60.14
CA ASP A 150 -14.96 -1.44 59.86
C ASP A 150 -15.68 -0.42 58.97
N ARG A 151 -16.57 -0.93 58.10
CA ARG A 151 -17.55 -0.19 57.29
C ARG A 151 -16.98 0.75 56.22
N SER A 152 -16.74 0.19 55.04
CA SER A 152 -17.25 0.75 53.77
C SER A 152 -16.88 -0.17 52.59
N VAL A 153 -17.81 -1.05 52.16
CA VAL A 153 -17.70 -1.69 50.85
C VAL A 153 -17.74 -0.59 49.79
N THR A 154 -16.72 -0.54 48.94
CA THR A 154 -16.57 0.51 47.91
C THR A 154 -16.50 -0.15 46.54
N VAL A 155 -17.46 0.14 45.66
CA VAL A 155 -17.45 -0.39 44.30
C VAL A 155 -16.31 0.28 43.52
N LEU A 156 -15.34 -0.54 43.09
CA LEU A 156 -14.20 -0.09 42.28
C LEU A 156 -14.26 -0.76 40.91
N SER A 157 -14.19 0.05 39.85
CA SER A 157 -13.93 -0.45 38.51
C SER A 157 -12.47 -0.89 38.42
N PHE A 158 -12.25 -2.20 38.26
CA PHE A 158 -10.94 -2.74 37.94
C PHE A 158 -10.69 -2.53 36.45
N LEU A 159 -9.60 -1.83 36.13
CA LEU A 159 -9.18 -1.62 34.74
C LEU A 159 -8.10 -2.67 34.41
N PRO A 160 -8.18 -3.35 33.25
CA PRO A 160 -7.06 -4.11 32.71
C PRO A 160 -5.78 -3.26 32.70
N GLY A 161 -4.64 -3.91 32.94
CA GLY A 161 -3.34 -3.28 32.72
C GLY A 161 -3.06 -3.21 31.22
N ASP A 162 -2.26 -2.22 30.79
CA ASP A 162 -1.79 -2.19 29.40
C ASP A 162 -0.96 -3.46 29.12
N ASP A 163 -1.17 -4.12 27.98
CA ASP A 163 -0.61 -5.43 27.61
C ASP A 163 0.90 -5.41 27.32
N ASN A 164 1.70 -5.10 28.34
CA ASN A 164 3.16 -5.10 28.31
C ASN A 164 3.77 -5.65 29.62
N ASP A 165 2.94 -6.23 30.48
CA ASP A 165 3.35 -6.74 31.80
C ASP A 165 3.11 -8.26 31.88
N THR A 166 3.94 -9.03 31.18
CA THR A 166 3.95 -10.50 31.02
C THR A 166 3.22 -11.29 32.12
N ASP A 167 2.19 -12.04 31.74
CA ASP A 167 1.39 -12.85 32.64
C ASP A 167 2.14 -14.14 33.02
N VAL A 168 2.73 -14.19 34.22
CA VAL A 168 3.36 -15.40 34.76
C VAL A 168 2.25 -16.24 35.39
N GLY A 169 1.62 -17.07 34.56
CA GLY A 169 0.66 -18.09 34.97
C GLY A 169 1.30 -19.16 35.86
N ASN A 170 1.49 -18.85 37.14
CA ASN A 170 2.09 -19.74 38.11
C ASN A 170 1.00 -20.65 38.69
N GLY A 171 0.80 -21.82 38.08
CA GLY A 171 -0.27 -22.74 38.43
C GLY A 171 -0.19 -23.24 39.87
N ASN A 172 -1.25 -22.97 40.64
CA ASN A 172 -1.63 -23.70 41.85
C ASN A 172 -3.13 -23.51 42.05
N GLU A 173 -3.90 -24.59 41.95
CA GLU A 173 -5.35 -24.56 42.17
C GLU A 173 -5.64 -24.51 43.67
N ILE A 174 -6.58 -23.65 44.08
CA ILE A 174 -7.06 -23.55 45.47
C ILE A 174 -8.61 -23.57 45.43
N PRO A 175 -9.29 -24.42 46.22
CA PRO A 175 -10.75 -24.52 46.21
C PRO A 175 -11.48 -23.23 46.65
N ARG A 176 -12.77 -23.13 46.28
CA ARG A 176 -13.65 -21.99 46.58
C ARG A 176 -13.82 -21.73 48.07
N ALA A 177 -13.78 -20.45 48.46
CA ALA A 177 -14.56 -19.91 49.58
C ALA A 177 -15.74 -19.10 49.02
N SER A 178 -16.89 -19.12 49.69
CA SER A 178 -18.16 -18.59 49.18
C SER A 178 -18.46 -17.18 49.72
N GLN A 179 -17.70 -16.18 49.28
CA GLN A 179 -17.92 -14.77 49.64
C GLN A 179 -17.83 -13.86 48.40
N SER A 180 -18.71 -12.86 48.34
CA SER A 180 -18.93 -11.89 47.26
C SER A 180 -17.94 -10.72 47.25
N CYS A 181 -17.09 -10.63 48.27
CA CYS A 181 -16.19 -9.51 48.54
C CYS A 181 -14.73 -10.00 48.66
N VAL A 182 -13.76 -9.19 48.22
CA VAL A 182 -12.33 -9.50 48.22
C VAL A 182 -11.52 -8.40 48.92
N ALA A 183 -10.53 -8.81 49.73
CA ALA A 183 -9.62 -7.90 50.42
C ALA A 183 -8.46 -7.44 49.53
N PHE A 184 -8.21 -6.14 49.48
CA PHE A 184 -7.08 -5.54 48.75
C PHE A 184 -6.30 -4.56 49.62
N THR A 185 -4.98 -4.47 49.40
CA THR A 185 -4.13 -3.43 50.02
C THR A 185 -3.88 -2.30 49.02
N VAL A 186 -4.12 -1.04 49.41
CA VAL A 186 -3.90 0.14 48.58
C VAL A 186 -2.40 0.45 48.53
N VAL A 187 -1.76 0.20 47.37
CA VAL A 187 -0.32 0.43 47.17
C VAL A 187 -0.04 1.89 46.81
N ARG A 188 -0.95 2.53 46.07
CA ARG A 188 -0.85 3.94 45.66
C ARG A 188 -2.24 4.53 45.45
N ALA A 189 -2.45 5.81 45.81
CA ALA A 189 -3.74 6.48 45.64
C ALA A 189 -3.58 7.92 45.10
N SER A 190 -4.51 8.36 44.25
CA SER A 190 -4.51 9.74 43.75
C SER A 190 -4.80 10.74 44.88
N ARG A 191 -4.27 11.97 44.76
CA ARG A 191 -4.51 13.04 45.77
C ARG A 191 -5.99 13.38 45.95
N ALA A 192 -6.86 13.06 44.97
CA ALA A 192 -8.30 13.27 45.07
C ALA A 192 -8.96 12.33 46.08
N CYS A 193 -8.47 11.09 46.22
CA CYS A 193 -9.06 10.10 47.12
C CYS A 193 -9.08 10.57 48.59
N LYS A 194 -8.07 11.35 49.02
CA LYS A 194 -8.00 11.96 50.35
C LYS A 194 -9.14 12.94 50.68
N ARG A 195 -9.90 13.40 49.68
CA ARG A 195 -11.11 14.24 49.87
C ARG A 195 -12.41 13.43 49.86
N ILE A 196 -12.36 12.15 49.51
CA ILE A 196 -13.52 11.26 49.38
C ILE A 196 -13.60 10.32 50.59
N SER A 197 -12.49 9.68 50.97
CA SER A 197 -12.40 8.92 52.22
C SER A 197 -10.96 8.81 52.72
N SER A 198 -10.80 8.75 54.04
CA SER A 198 -9.55 8.40 54.71
C SER A 198 -9.19 6.91 54.56
N THR A 199 -10.14 6.04 54.21
CA THR A 199 -9.90 4.59 54.03
C THR A 199 -9.11 4.27 52.76
N LEU A 200 -9.08 5.17 51.78
CA LEU A 200 -8.36 5.02 50.49
C LEU A 200 -6.93 5.62 50.54
N ALA A 201 -6.23 5.46 51.66
CA ALA A 201 -4.86 5.93 51.85
C ALA A 201 -3.81 4.85 51.53
N GLU A 202 -2.59 5.25 51.21
CA GLU A 202 -1.51 4.31 50.85
C GLU A 202 -1.11 3.48 52.08
N GLY A 203 -1.15 2.15 51.96
CA GLY A 203 -0.93 1.18 53.04
C GLY A 203 -2.19 0.68 53.76
N THR A 204 -3.40 1.18 53.44
CA THR A 204 -4.65 0.65 54.02
C THR A 204 -5.10 -0.65 53.37
N ARG A 205 -5.95 -1.41 54.07
CA ARG A 205 -6.70 -2.56 53.55
C ARG A 205 -8.17 -2.19 53.40
N ILE A 206 -8.79 -2.65 52.32
CA ILE A 206 -10.21 -2.41 51.98
C ILE A 206 -10.85 -3.69 51.42
N CYS A 207 -12.15 -3.89 51.64
CA CYS A 207 -12.95 -4.95 51.02
C CYS A 207 -13.76 -4.36 49.84
N VAL A 208 -13.80 -5.09 48.72
CA VAL A 208 -14.45 -4.65 47.46
C VAL A 208 -15.30 -5.78 46.90
N GLU A 209 -16.52 -5.45 46.44
CA GLU A 209 -17.48 -6.38 45.85
C GLU A 209 -17.10 -6.78 44.41
N ARG A 210 -17.41 -8.03 44.02
CA ARG A 210 -17.16 -8.53 42.67
C ARG A 210 -18.38 -8.29 41.77
N HIS A 211 -18.19 -7.52 40.70
CA HIS A 211 -19.16 -7.44 39.61
C HIS A 211 -19.14 -8.75 38.80
N GLU A 212 -20.33 -9.24 38.43
CA GLU A 212 -20.50 -10.27 37.41
C GLU A 212 -21.03 -9.57 36.16
N ASP A 213 -20.35 -9.71 35.03
CA ASP A 213 -20.76 -9.12 33.76
C ASP A 213 -21.69 -10.11 33.02
N GLU A 214 -22.70 -9.60 32.32
CA GLU A 214 -23.79 -10.41 31.76
C GLU A 214 -23.31 -11.30 30.58
N GLU A 215 -23.61 -12.60 30.62
CA GLU A 215 -23.35 -13.54 29.51
C GLU A 215 -24.45 -13.44 28.43
N ASP A 216 -24.08 -13.66 27.15
CA ASP A 216 -24.98 -13.56 25.99
C ASP A 216 -26.08 -14.65 25.97
N ASP A 217 -27.33 -14.24 25.80
CA ASP A 217 -28.47 -15.14 25.52
C ASP A 217 -28.43 -15.58 24.04
N SER A 218 -28.07 -16.84 23.77
CA SER A 218 -28.23 -17.50 22.46
C SER A 218 -28.57 -19.00 22.58
N GLU A 219 -29.09 -19.59 21.50
CA GLU A 219 -30.13 -20.64 21.55
C GLU A 219 -29.71 -22.10 21.88
N GLU A 220 -30.72 -22.95 22.12
CA GLU A 220 -30.58 -24.33 22.59
C GLU A 220 -30.19 -25.39 21.52
N GLY A 221 -29.22 -26.24 21.87
CA GLY A 221 -29.17 -27.65 21.44
C GLY A 221 -28.03 -28.03 20.47
N LYS A 222 -27.38 -29.20 20.60
CA LYS A 222 -27.57 -30.34 21.53
C LYS A 222 -26.25 -31.09 21.76
N GLY A 223 -25.95 -31.40 23.03
CA GLY A 223 -24.82 -32.26 23.44
C GLY A 223 -23.53 -31.44 23.70
N ASP A 224 -22.74 -31.71 24.75
CA ASP A 224 -22.85 -32.71 25.81
C ASP A 224 -22.54 -32.10 27.20
N ARG A 225 -23.01 -32.73 28.29
CA ARG A 225 -22.91 -32.20 29.67
C ARG A 225 -21.76 -32.84 30.45
N ARG A 226 -20.62 -32.13 30.55
CA ARG A 226 -19.84 -31.86 31.80
C ARG A 226 -18.40 -31.40 31.51
N GLU A 227 -18.10 -30.13 31.74
CA GLU A 227 -17.35 -29.68 32.94
C GLU A 227 -17.52 -28.17 33.12
N GLY A 228 -17.29 -27.66 34.33
CA GLY A 228 -17.73 -26.30 34.73
C GLY A 228 -16.70 -25.20 34.50
N ALA A 229 -17.17 -24.02 34.07
CA ALA A 229 -16.36 -22.82 33.90
C ALA A 229 -15.61 -22.44 35.21
N ARG A 230 -14.29 -22.22 35.10
CA ARG A 230 -13.40 -21.85 36.21
C ARG A 230 -13.14 -20.34 36.18
N GLY A 231 -13.91 -19.57 36.95
CA GLY A 231 -13.68 -18.12 37.11
C GLY A 231 -12.31 -17.82 37.72
N LYS A 232 -11.50 -16.99 37.05
CA LYS A 232 -10.16 -16.59 37.52
C LYS A 232 -10.23 -15.78 38.83
N LEU A 233 -9.15 -15.89 39.61
CA LEU A 233 -8.90 -15.14 40.85
C LEU A 233 -7.76 -14.13 40.62
N LEU A 234 -7.95 -12.88 41.03
CA LEU A 234 -6.99 -11.80 40.75
C LEU A 234 -5.90 -11.71 41.84
N VAL A 235 -4.81 -12.46 41.65
CA VAL A 235 -3.59 -12.40 42.48
C VAL A 235 -2.52 -11.60 41.73
N GLY A 236 -2.01 -10.52 42.32
CA GLY A 236 -1.07 -9.61 41.65
C GLY A 236 -1.25 -8.14 42.02
N ILE A 237 -0.70 -7.25 41.19
CA ILE A 237 -0.78 -5.78 41.35
C ILE A 237 -1.61 -5.22 40.20
N GLY A 238 -2.76 -4.60 40.52
CA GLY A 238 -3.67 -4.04 39.52
C GLY A 238 -3.85 -2.52 39.64
N ARG A 239 -4.59 -1.95 38.68
CA ARG A 239 -5.12 -0.57 38.73
C ARG A 239 -6.57 -0.60 39.23
N TRP A 240 -7.01 0.47 39.87
CA TRP A 240 -8.40 0.66 40.30
C TRP A 240 -8.88 2.09 40.07
N LYS A 241 -10.17 2.27 39.81
CA LYS A 241 -10.85 3.56 39.71
C LYS A 241 -12.16 3.53 40.48
N LEU A 242 -12.53 4.64 41.12
CA LEU A 242 -13.76 4.73 41.92
C LEU A 242 -15.00 4.88 41.03
N SER A 243 -16.03 4.06 41.26
CA SER A 243 -17.38 4.20 40.71
C SER A 243 -18.37 4.63 41.80
N THR A 244 -19.28 5.55 41.49
CA THR A 244 -20.33 6.04 42.40
C THR A 244 -21.51 5.07 42.49
N SER A 245 -22.25 4.95 43.60
CA SER A 245 -22.40 5.85 44.76
C SER A 245 -22.41 5.11 46.10
N VAL A 246 -22.18 5.83 47.20
CA VAL A 246 -22.36 5.35 48.59
C VAL A 246 -23.47 6.16 49.27
N ASP A 247 -24.31 5.45 50.02
CA ASP A 247 -25.46 5.90 50.85
C ASP A 247 -26.63 6.63 50.15
N GLY A 248 -27.84 6.26 50.58
CA GLY A 248 -29.10 6.77 50.02
C GLY A 248 -29.62 8.01 50.72
N GLY A 249 -29.74 9.12 49.99
CA GLY A 249 -30.38 10.35 50.45
C GLY A 249 -30.87 11.21 49.27
N SER A 250 -32.12 11.69 49.33
CA SER A 250 -32.79 12.33 48.19
C SER A 250 -32.57 13.85 48.12
N ALA A 251 -31.51 14.32 47.45
CA ALA A 251 -31.42 15.70 46.94
C ALA A 251 -30.32 15.86 45.86
N ALA A 252 -30.51 16.87 44.98
CA ALA A 252 -29.51 17.51 44.10
C ALA A 252 -28.71 16.64 43.10
N ARG A 253 -29.03 16.80 41.80
CA ARG A 253 -28.13 16.43 40.68
C ARG A 253 -27.13 17.57 40.42
N THR A 254 -25.83 17.34 40.58
CA THR A 254 -24.75 18.19 40.00
C THR A 254 -23.49 17.36 39.75
N ALA A 255 -22.54 17.87 38.95
CA ALA A 255 -21.49 17.09 38.29
C ALA A 255 -20.19 16.82 39.10
N MET A 256 -19.32 16.01 38.48
CA MET A 256 -17.96 15.60 38.91
C MET A 256 -17.93 14.50 40.01
N ASN A 257 -16.89 13.66 40.15
CA ASN A 257 -15.56 13.68 39.53
C ASN A 257 -14.95 12.27 39.37
N SER A 258 -14.34 11.92 38.24
CA SER A 258 -13.71 10.59 38.03
C SER A 258 -12.23 10.52 38.47
N SER A 259 -11.83 11.37 39.43
CA SER A 259 -10.43 11.68 39.74
C SER A 259 -9.77 10.79 40.80
N CYS A 260 -10.53 9.99 41.56
CA CYS A 260 -9.97 9.01 42.49
C CYS A 260 -9.70 7.66 41.80
N HIS A 261 -8.43 7.26 41.84
CA HIS A 261 -7.88 6.05 41.23
C HIS A 261 -6.57 5.67 41.95
N GLY A 262 -6.06 4.47 41.72
CA GLY A 262 -4.82 4.02 42.34
C GLY A 262 -4.26 2.70 41.82
N LYS A 263 -3.30 2.16 42.57
CA LYS A 263 -2.81 0.78 42.43
C LYS A 263 -3.14 0.00 43.70
N TRP A 264 -3.46 -1.28 43.53
CA TRP A 264 -3.77 -2.23 44.59
C TRP A 264 -2.90 -3.47 44.47
N ILE A 265 -2.76 -4.25 45.55
CA ILE A 265 -2.17 -5.59 45.54
C ILE A 265 -3.09 -6.59 46.25
N GLY A 266 -3.25 -7.77 45.64
CA GLY A 266 -3.95 -8.93 46.20
C GLY A 266 -3.01 -10.12 46.27
N ASP A 267 -3.07 -10.83 47.37
CA ASP A 267 -2.26 -12.01 47.69
C ASP A 267 -3.22 -13.16 48.04
N SER A 268 -3.02 -14.35 47.45
CA SER A 268 -3.86 -15.52 47.73
C SER A 268 -3.83 -15.97 49.19
N ARG A 269 -2.87 -15.49 49.98
CA ARG A 269 -2.74 -15.75 51.43
C ARG A 269 -3.54 -14.76 52.30
N LEU A 270 -4.28 -13.82 51.70
CA LEU A 270 -5.05 -12.77 52.39
C LEU A 270 -6.56 -12.80 52.09
N LEU A 271 -7.07 -13.93 51.57
CA LEU A 271 -8.44 -14.06 51.03
C LEU A 271 -9.57 -14.25 52.07
N ILE A 272 -9.28 -14.19 53.38
CA ILE A 272 -10.21 -14.65 54.44
C ILE A 272 -10.26 -13.63 55.60
N ASP A 273 -10.66 -12.39 55.29
CA ASP A 273 -10.64 -11.27 56.25
C ASP A 273 -11.69 -10.17 55.91
N CYS A 274 -12.84 -10.56 55.34
CA CYS A 274 -13.95 -9.66 54.93
C CYS A 274 -15.34 -10.18 55.41
N ASP A 275 -15.45 -10.63 56.66
CA ASP A 275 -16.73 -11.07 57.28
C ASP A 275 -17.66 -9.89 57.66
N ASP A 276 -18.01 -9.03 56.70
CA ASP A 276 -19.02 -7.98 56.87
C ASP A 276 -20.40 -8.47 56.37
N PRO A 277 -21.46 -8.48 57.21
CA PRO A 277 -22.81 -8.91 56.81
C PRO A 277 -23.41 -8.16 55.60
N SER A 278 -22.94 -6.94 55.30
CA SER A 278 -23.46 -6.13 54.20
C SER A 278 -23.18 -6.71 52.81
N CYS A 279 -22.15 -7.56 52.64
CA CYS A 279 -21.84 -8.25 51.39
C CYS A 279 -22.91 -9.25 50.92
N GLY A 280 -24.04 -9.42 51.64
CA GLY A 280 -25.12 -10.35 51.30
C GLY A 280 -26.51 -9.76 51.02
N GLU A 281 -26.74 -8.45 51.19
CA GLU A 281 -28.11 -7.87 51.13
C GLU A 281 -28.44 -7.08 49.86
N ALA A 282 -27.46 -6.44 49.21
CA ALA A 282 -27.67 -5.67 47.98
C ALA A 282 -28.34 -6.51 46.86
N ALA A 283 -27.91 -7.76 46.70
CA ALA A 283 -28.44 -8.71 45.72
C ALA A 283 -29.94 -9.06 45.89
N LYS A 284 -30.55 -8.78 47.05
CA LYS A 284 -32.00 -9.01 47.26
C LYS A 284 -32.86 -7.88 46.71
N HIS A 285 -32.42 -6.63 46.78
CA HIS A 285 -33.25 -5.48 46.38
C HIS A 285 -33.48 -5.40 44.86
N LEU A 286 -32.50 -5.82 44.04
CA LEU A 286 -32.64 -5.84 42.57
C LEU A 286 -33.56 -6.97 42.04
N ARG A 287 -33.82 -8.03 42.82
CA ARG A 287 -34.70 -9.14 42.40
C ARG A 287 -36.19 -8.93 42.71
N ILE A 288 -36.57 -7.85 43.39
CA ILE A 288 -37.97 -7.58 43.77
C ILE A 288 -38.73 -6.79 42.69
N SER A 289 -38.06 -5.96 41.88
CA SER A 289 -38.70 -5.15 40.83
C SER A 289 -39.14 -5.96 39.59
N ARG A 290 -38.47 -7.08 39.27
CA ARG A 290 -38.76 -7.90 38.07
C ARG A 290 -39.88 -8.95 38.27
N ARG A 291 -40.51 -9.06 39.45
CA ARG A 291 -41.58 -10.06 39.71
C ARG A 291 -43.01 -9.54 39.63
N ALA A 292 -43.22 -8.28 39.26
CA ALA A 292 -44.53 -7.60 39.26
C ALA A 292 -45.05 -7.25 37.85
N ARG A 293 -44.96 -8.16 36.86
CA ARG A 293 -45.55 -7.96 35.52
C ARG A 293 -45.86 -9.23 34.70
N ARG A 294 -46.45 -10.26 35.34
CA ARG A 294 -47.10 -11.42 34.67
C ARG A 294 -48.08 -12.10 35.65
N SER A 295 -49.41 -11.94 35.46
CA SER A 295 -50.52 -12.87 35.86
C SER A 295 -51.90 -12.20 36.14
N VAL A 296 -52.49 -11.54 35.14
CA VAL A 296 -53.96 -11.34 34.95
C VAL A 296 -54.08 -11.23 33.41
N THR A 297 -54.95 -11.92 32.66
CA THR A 297 -56.39 -12.22 32.78
C THR A 297 -56.74 -13.65 32.35
N ASP A 298 -57.93 -14.14 32.71
CA ASP A 298 -58.58 -15.32 32.10
C ASP A 298 -60.12 -15.15 32.18
N ARG A 299 -60.83 -15.34 31.05
CA ARG A 299 -62.27 -15.70 30.92
C ARG A 299 -63.36 -14.73 31.39
N ASP A 300 -64.60 -14.75 30.89
CA ASP A 300 -65.29 -15.17 29.63
C ASP A 300 -66.55 -14.22 29.56
N ASP A 301 -67.52 -14.15 28.64
CA ASP A 301 -67.99 -14.96 27.49
C ASP A 301 -68.95 -14.11 26.58
N LEU A 302 -69.29 -14.56 25.36
CA LEU A 302 -70.43 -14.15 24.48
C LEU A 302 -70.46 -12.68 23.92
N GLN A 303 -71.14 -12.32 22.80
CA GLN A 303 -72.08 -13.06 21.94
C GLN A 303 -72.07 -12.65 20.43
N ASP A 304 -72.60 -13.55 19.60
CA ASP A 304 -72.84 -13.63 18.14
C ASP A 304 -73.47 -12.42 17.41
N VAL A 305 -73.16 -12.26 16.10
CA VAL A 305 -74.08 -12.03 14.94
C VAL A 305 -73.34 -12.50 13.65
N GLU A 306 -74.09 -12.97 12.64
CA GLU A 306 -73.63 -13.63 11.39
C GLU A 306 -73.67 -12.68 10.15
N ASP A 307 -73.64 -13.25 8.93
CA ASP A 307 -74.03 -12.68 7.61
C ASP A 307 -73.06 -11.65 6.93
N ASP A 308 -72.80 -11.66 5.61
CA ASP A 308 -72.95 -12.74 4.58
C ASP A 308 -72.16 -12.42 3.27
N GLU A 309 -72.43 -13.22 2.22
CA GLU A 309 -72.11 -13.16 0.76
C GLU A 309 -72.05 -11.75 0.07
N ASP A 310 -71.60 -11.52 -1.17
CA ASP A 310 -71.44 -12.39 -2.37
C ASP A 310 -70.48 -11.79 -3.44
N ASP A 311 -70.22 -12.54 -4.52
CA ASP A 311 -69.48 -12.17 -5.74
C ASP A 311 -70.12 -11.06 -6.61
N ARG A 312 -69.30 -10.41 -7.47
CA ARG A 312 -69.65 -10.20 -8.90
C ARG A 312 -68.52 -9.77 -9.84
N GLU A 313 -68.75 -10.04 -11.13
CA GLU A 313 -67.80 -10.00 -12.24
C GLU A 313 -68.11 -8.89 -13.28
N GLU A 314 -67.26 -8.80 -14.31
CA GLU A 314 -67.51 -8.35 -15.70
C GLU A 314 -67.84 -6.86 -16.06
N GLU A 315 -67.02 -6.37 -17.01
CA GLU A 315 -67.39 -5.64 -18.25
C GLU A 315 -67.84 -4.14 -18.20
N GLU A 316 -67.78 -3.34 -19.27
CA GLU A 316 -67.48 -3.57 -20.70
C GLU A 316 -66.75 -2.35 -21.37
N GLU A 317 -66.81 -2.26 -22.72
CA GLU A 317 -66.30 -1.23 -23.67
C GLU A 317 -66.38 0.26 -23.24
N GLY A 318 -65.63 1.22 -23.83
CA GLY A 318 -64.83 1.22 -25.05
C GLY A 318 -65.32 2.26 -26.08
N LYS A 319 -64.57 3.34 -26.32
CA LYS A 319 -64.89 4.31 -27.40
C LYS A 319 -63.70 5.15 -27.87
N LYS A 320 -63.63 5.38 -29.19
CA LYS A 320 -62.82 6.43 -29.86
C LYS A 320 -63.76 7.55 -30.33
N ASP A 321 -63.24 8.78 -30.44
CA ASP A 321 -63.25 9.53 -31.71
C ASP A 321 -62.58 10.93 -31.62
N ASP A 322 -61.48 11.08 -32.38
CA ASP A 322 -60.99 12.20 -33.21
C ASP A 322 -60.99 13.71 -32.76
N LEU A 323 -60.29 14.52 -33.58
CA LEU A 323 -60.39 15.99 -33.79
C LEU A 323 -59.59 16.98 -32.91
N ARG A 324 -58.26 16.95 -33.11
CA ARG A 324 -57.34 18.10 -33.35
C ARG A 324 -57.76 19.53 -32.88
N ARG A 325 -56.93 20.18 -32.03
CA ARG A 325 -56.03 21.33 -32.42
C ARG A 325 -55.24 22.01 -31.27
N SER A 326 -54.14 22.66 -31.67
CA SER A 326 -53.45 23.85 -31.11
C SER A 326 -52.92 23.88 -29.66
N ASP A 327 -51.62 23.64 -29.55
CA ASP A 327 -50.60 24.60 -29.08
C ASP A 327 -50.83 25.42 -27.79
N THR A 328 -50.21 24.99 -26.68
CA THR A 328 -49.25 25.80 -25.88
C THR A 328 -48.44 24.88 -24.95
N PRO A 329 -47.26 25.30 -24.43
CA PRO A 329 -46.20 24.35 -24.09
C PRO A 329 -46.39 23.60 -22.77
N ILE A 330 -46.14 22.30 -22.80
CA ILE A 330 -45.71 21.54 -21.62
C ILE A 330 -44.32 22.06 -21.23
N ASN A 331 -44.15 22.49 -19.98
CA ASN A 331 -42.83 22.87 -19.47
C ASN A 331 -41.84 21.72 -19.60
N MET A 332 -40.72 21.96 -20.28
CA MET A 332 -39.59 21.05 -20.23
C MET A 332 -39.10 20.97 -18.78
N ALA A 333 -39.28 19.81 -18.14
CA ALA A 333 -38.45 19.46 -16.99
C ALA A 333 -36.99 19.51 -17.44
N SER A 334 -36.15 20.20 -16.68
CA SER A 334 -34.77 20.46 -17.06
C SER A 334 -33.97 19.17 -17.23
N SER A 335 -32.99 19.19 -18.11
CA SER A 335 -31.95 18.17 -18.19
C SER A 335 -31.07 18.22 -16.94
N GLY A 336 -31.54 17.63 -15.84
CA GLY A 336 -30.76 17.43 -14.62
C GLY A 336 -29.49 16.65 -14.95
N GLY A 337 -28.33 17.25 -14.69
CA GLY A 337 -27.05 16.59 -14.90
C GLY A 337 -26.85 15.53 -13.81
N LYS A 338 -26.69 14.26 -14.23
CA LYS A 338 -26.61 13.02 -13.44
C LYS A 338 -25.50 12.95 -12.37
N THR A 339 -25.45 13.95 -11.50
CA THR A 339 -24.38 14.19 -10.53
C THR A 339 -24.74 13.72 -9.13
N GLU A 340 -25.99 13.31 -8.93
CA GLU A 340 -26.53 12.83 -7.65
C GLU A 340 -25.71 11.67 -7.10
N ILE A 341 -25.29 10.75 -7.97
CA ILE A 341 -24.47 9.58 -7.61
C ILE A 341 -23.10 9.95 -7.03
N LEU A 342 -22.59 11.16 -7.29
CA LEU A 342 -21.29 11.61 -6.78
C LEU A 342 -21.33 11.93 -5.27
N TYR A 343 -22.50 12.24 -4.71
CA TYR A 343 -22.67 12.40 -3.25
C TYR A 343 -22.46 11.08 -2.49
N LEU A 344 -22.45 9.93 -3.15
CA LEU A 344 -22.12 8.65 -2.52
C LEU A 344 -20.64 8.53 -2.13
N PHE A 345 -19.76 9.34 -2.74
CA PHE A 345 -18.33 9.45 -2.41
C PHE A 345 -18.04 10.38 -1.21
N ASP A 346 -19.00 11.20 -0.80
CA ASP A 346 -18.85 12.01 0.40
C ASP A 346 -19.07 11.16 1.66
N ARG A 347 -18.18 11.33 2.63
CA ARG A 347 -18.18 10.71 3.97
C ARG A 347 -18.46 9.19 3.94
N PRO A 348 -17.50 8.36 3.48
CA PRO A 348 -17.76 6.95 3.16
C PRO A 348 -18.24 6.08 4.32
N ALA A 349 -17.87 6.37 5.57
CA ALA A 349 -18.37 5.62 6.73
C ALA A 349 -19.72 6.15 7.24
N GLU A 350 -20.01 7.45 7.10
CA GLU A 350 -21.33 8.04 7.44
C GLU A 350 -22.46 7.43 6.60
N PRO A 351 -23.63 7.08 7.20
CA PRO A 351 -24.79 6.58 6.46
C PRO A 351 -25.34 7.53 5.38
N VAL A 352 -26.03 6.99 4.38
CA VAL A 352 -26.52 7.69 3.19
C VAL A 352 -27.68 8.66 3.48
N TYR A 353 -28.40 8.45 4.59
CA TYR A 353 -29.45 9.34 5.08
C TYR A 353 -28.92 10.58 5.83
N VAL A 354 -27.63 10.65 6.14
CA VAL A 354 -26.99 11.84 6.73
C VAL A 354 -26.65 12.82 5.59
N PRO A 355 -26.99 14.13 5.68
CA PRO A 355 -26.76 15.10 4.60
C PRO A 355 -25.31 15.14 4.08
N LYS A 356 -25.18 15.10 2.75
CA LYS A 356 -23.92 14.97 1.99
C LYS A 356 -23.50 16.28 1.33
N GLY A 357 -22.19 16.47 1.27
CA GLY A 357 -21.53 17.68 0.77
C GLY A 357 -21.85 18.96 1.57
N GLU A 358 -21.30 20.07 1.12
CA GLU A 358 -21.50 21.40 1.74
C GLU A 358 -22.90 22.00 1.50
N LYS A 359 -23.66 21.44 0.55
CA LYS A 359 -25.06 21.83 0.25
C LYS A 359 -26.10 20.97 0.98
N HIS A 360 -25.68 20.24 2.02
CA HIS A 360 -26.57 19.46 2.89
C HIS A 360 -27.63 18.64 2.13
N VAL A 361 -27.19 17.86 1.14
CA VAL A 361 -28.07 17.11 0.23
C VAL A 361 -28.32 15.70 0.79
N ALA A 362 -29.57 15.29 0.94
CA ALA A 362 -29.90 13.95 1.43
C ALA A 362 -30.59 13.10 0.37
N PHE A 363 -30.42 11.78 0.45
CA PHE A 363 -31.16 10.83 -0.36
C PHE A 363 -32.50 10.50 0.32
N ASP A 364 -33.61 10.66 -0.41
CA ASP A 364 -34.95 10.34 0.04
C ASP A 364 -35.18 8.83 -0.13
N ILE A 365 -34.65 8.06 0.83
CA ILE A 365 -34.67 6.59 0.81
C ILE A 365 -35.94 6.03 1.47
N PRO A 366 -36.51 4.92 0.94
CA PRO A 366 -37.59 4.23 1.61
C PRO A 366 -37.09 3.49 2.88
N ALA A 367 -37.98 3.21 3.83
CA ALA A 367 -37.60 2.76 5.17
C ALA A 367 -37.02 1.34 5.23
N ASP A 368 -37.28 0.51 4.21
CA ASP A 368 -36.67 -0.82 3.99
C ASP A 368 -35.19 -0.72 3.56
N TYR A 369 -34.79 0.39 2.93
CA TYR A 369 -33.39 0.64 2.55
C TYR A 369 -32.51 0.97 3.76
N LEU A 370 -33.06 1.37 4.91
CA LEU A 370 -32.28 1.52 6.14
C LEU A 370 -31.68 0.17 6.59
N PRO A 371 -30.42 0.15 7.06
CA PRO A 371 -29.86 -1.01 7.75
C PRO A 371 -30.74 -1.47 8.92
N ASP A 372 -30.80 -2.78 9.15
CA ASP A 372 -31.77 -3.43 10.04
C ASP A 372 -31.76 -2.86 11.47
N GLN A 373 -30.58 -2.56 12.00
CA GLN A 373 -30.37 -1.90 13.30
C GLN A 373 -30.97 -0.48 13.42
N TYR A 374 -31.25 0.19 12.28
CA TYR A 374 -31.77 1.56 12.22
C TYR A 374 -33.24 1.63 11.79
N ARG A 375 -33.82 0.57 11.19
CA ARG A 375 -35.25 0.54 10.82
C ARG A 375 -36.20 0.87 11.99
N PRO A 376 -36.00 0.40 13.25
CA PRO A 376 -36.87 0.76 14.37
C PRO A 376 -36.89 2.27 14.69
N ALA A 377 -35.83 3.00 14.33
CA ALA A 377 -35.68 4.43 14.55
C ALA A 377 -35.95 5.28 13.29
N ALA A 378 -36.46 4.69 12.21
CA ALA A 378 -36.61 5.35 10.90
C ALA A 378 -37.30 6.72 10.97
N VAL A 379 -38.39 6.83 11.75
CA VAL A 379 -39.17 8.07 11.91
C VAL A 379 -38.33 9.17 12.61
N GLU A 380 -37.57 8.82 13.65
CA GLU A 380 -36.70 9.77 14.35
C GLU A 380 -35.52 10.20 13.46
N ILE A 381 -34.91 9.25 12.74
CA ILE A 381 -33.80 9.49 11.81
C ILE A 381 -34.23 10.44 10.68
N PHE A 382 -35.33 10.13 9.99
CA PHE A 382 -35.80 10.94 8.87
C PHE A 382 -36.33 12.31 9.31
N GLY A 383 -36.93 12.43 10.49
CA GLY A 383 -37.28 13.72 11.08
C GLY A 383 -36.03 14.57 11.34
N ARG A 384 -35.11 14.05 12.17
CA ARG A 384 -33.91 14.76 12.63
C ARG A 384 -33.00 15.23 11.50
N PHE A 385 -32.74 14.37 10.50
CA PHE A 385 -31.88 14.75 9.37
C PHE A 385 -32.64 15.52 8.28
N GLY A 386 -33.95 15.31 8.16
CA GLY A 386 -34.83 16.05 7.26
C GLY A 386 -34.86 17.56 7.56
N GLU A 387 -34.90 17.94 8.84
CA GLU A 387 -34.80 19.36 9.26
C GLU A 387 -33.48 20.03 8.84
N THR A 388 -32.41 19.24 8.68
CA THR A 388 -31.06 19.72 8.30
C THR A 388 -30.73 19.55 6.82
N THR A 389 -31.72 19.24 5.98
CA THR A 389 -31.54 18.95 4.55
C THR A 389 -31.99 20.14 3.69
N GLU A 390 -31.10 20.67 2.83
CA GLU A 390 -31.47 21.73 1.87
C GLU A 390 -32.08 21.17 0.58
N THR A 391 -31.67 19.98 0.14
CA THR A 391 -32.13 19.35 -1.10
C THR A 391 -32.27 17.85 -0.92
N LYS A 392 -33.39 17.29 -1.41
CA LYS A 392 -33.64 15.85 -1.44
C LYS A 392 -33.46 15.27 -2.84
N ILE A 393 -32.68 14.20 -2.95
CA ILE A 393 -32.57 13.37 -4.16
C ILE A 393 -33.58 12.22 -4.05
N PRO A 394 -34.57 12.10 -4.95
CA PRO A 394 -35.54 11.00 -4.90
C PRO A 394 -34.89 9.66 -5.28
N VAL A 395 -35.07 8.62 -4.45
CA VAL A 395 -34.55 7.27 -4.72
C VAL A 395 -35.70 6.36 -5.14
N LYS A 396 -35.66 5.90 -6.40
CA LYS A 396 -36.61 4.93 -6.95
C LYS A 396 -36.51 3.60 -6.19
N GLN A 397 -37.57 3.13 -5.55
CA GLN A 397 -37.59 1.77 -5.00
C GLN A 397 -37.55 0.73 -6.13
N ILE A 398 -36.70 -0.30 -6.02
CA ILE A 398 -36.55 -1.36 -7.03
C ILE A 398 -36.59 -2.74 -6.39
N THR A 399 -36.86 -3.79 -7.17
CA THR A 399 -36.54 -5.16 -6.77
C THR A 399 -35.03 -5.30 -6.67
N LEU A 400 -34.52 -5.53 -5.47
CA LEU A 400 -33.08 -5.62 -5.21
C LEU A 400 -32.49 -6.88 -5.86
N PRO A 401 -31.29 -6.81 -6.46
CA PRO A 401 -30.58 -7.98 -6.95
C PRO A 401 -30.01 -8.81 -5.78
N ASP A 402 -29.53 -10.02 -6.08
CA ASP A 402 -28.78 -10.82 -5.11
C ASP A 402 -27.45 -10.13 -4.73
N LEU A 403 -27.37 -9.69 -3.47
CA LEU A 403 -26.19 -9.07 -2.87
C LEU A 403 -25.42 -10.01 -1.92
N SER A 404 -25.79 -11.30 -1.84
CA SER A 404 -25.23 -12.24 -0.86
C SER A 404 -23.71 -12.35 -0.93
N ILE A 405 -23.14 -12.39 -2.14
CA ILE A 405 -21.69 -12.41 -2.37
C ILE A 405 -21.03 -11.07 -2.00
N PRO A 406 -21.44 -9.90 -2.54
CA PRO A 406 -20.97 -8.58 -2.10
C PRO A 406 -21.04 -8.31 -0.59
N MET A 407 -21.95 -8.97 0.14
CA MET A 407 -22.11 -8.82 1.60
C MET A 407 -21.25 -9.79 2.44
N GLN A 408 -20.42 -10.63 1.81
CA GLN A 408 -19.48 -11.51 2.53
C GLN A 408 -18.32 -10.76 3.21
N LEU A 409 -17.94 -9.59 2.69
CA LEU A 409 -16.90 -8.73 3.29
C LEU A 409 -17.53 -7.74 4.28
N GLY A 410 -17.12 -7.79 5.53
CA GLY A 410 -17.65 -6.95 6.60
C GLY A 410 -17.41 -5.46 6.36
N ARG A 411 -18.37 -4.62 6.81
CA ARG A 411 -18.35 -3.16 6.56
C ARG A 411 -17.11 -2.43 7.11
N ARG A 412 -16.39 -3.03 8.07
CA ARG A 412 -15.15 -2.48 8.68
C ARG A 412 -13.90 -3.31 8.42
N GLU A 413 -14.00 -4.38 7.63
CA GLU A 413 -12.83 -5.22 7.32
C GLU A 413 -11.88 -4.52 6.33
N PRO A 414 -10.60 -4.92 6.28
CA PRO A 414 -9.65 -4.33 5.33
C PRO A 414 -9.88 -4.90 3.91
N PHE A 415 -10.02 -4.03 2.91
CA PHE A 415 -10.25 -4.42 1.51
C PHE A 415 -8.97 -4.33 0.67
N SER A 416 -8.68 -5.38 -0.11
CA SER A 416 -7.51 -5.47 -1.00
C SER A 416 -7.90 -6.14 -2.31
N LEU A 417 -7.42 -5.62 -3.45
CA LEU A 417 -7.60 -6.27 -4.75
C LEU A 417 -6.65 -7.45 -4.99
N PHE A 418 -5.53 -7.54 -4.25
CA PHE A 418 -4.60 -8.66 -4.40
C PHE A 418 -5.14 -9.96 -3.80
N ILE A 419 -6.01 -9.86 -2.78
CA ILE A 419 -6.67 -11.02 -2.15
C ILE A 419 -7.75 -11.58 -3.10
N PRO A 420 -7.65 -12.85 -3.55
CA PRO A 420 -8.55 -13.41 -4.57
C PRO A 420 -10.03 -13.47 -4.17
N ALA A 421 -10.36 -13.56 -2.87
CA ALA A 421 -11.73 -13.48 -2.40
C ALA A 421 -12.32 -12.06 -2.59
N HIS A 422 -11.63 -11.04 -2.07
CA HIS A 422 -12.04 -9.63 -2.09
C HIS A 422 -12.27 -9.09 -3.51
N ARG A 423 -11.25 -9.18 -4.36
CA ARG A 423 -11.32 -9.85 -5.66
C ARG A 423 -12.69 -10.00 -6.35
N LYS A 424 -13.18 -11.23 -6.22
CA LYS A 424 -14.43 -11.75 -6.77
C LYS A 424 -15.65 -11.07 -6.19
N ILE A 425 -15.61 -10.72 -4.90
CA ILE A 425 -16.68 -9.97 -4.21
C ILE A 425 -16.87 -8.59 -4.86
N ALA A 426 -15.76 -7.89 -5.15
CA ALA A 426 -15.77 -6.60 -5.85
C ALA A 426 -16.21 -6.72 -7.32
N ALA A 427 -15.70 -7.73 -8.05
CA ALA A 427 -16.13 -8.01 -9.42
C ALA A 427 -17.65 -8.26 -9.51
N ARG A 428 -18.21 -9.05 -8.59
CA ARG A 428 -19.66 -9.30 -8.52
C ARG A 428 -20.46 -8.02 -8.25
N LEU A 429 -19.95 -7.10 -7.43
CA LEU A 429 -20.59 -5.80 -7.20
C LEU A 429 -20.55 -4.91 -8.46
N ILE A 430 -19.43 -4.93 -9.19
CA ILE A 430 -19.30 -4.25 -10.49
C ILE A 430 -20.32 -4.82 -11.50
N ASP A 431 -20.44 -6.14 -11.63
CA ASP A 431 -21.41 -6.78 -12.52
C ASP A 431 -22.86 -6.35 -12.22
N ILE A 432 -23.20 -6.23 -10.93
CA ILE A 432 -24.51 -5.77 -10.47
C ILE A 432 -24.76 -4.32 -10.90
N PHE A 433 -23.80 -3.41 -10.67
CA PHE A 433 -23.90 -2.01 -11.09
C PHE A 433 -23.93 -1.82 -12.60
N MET A 434 -23.16 -2.62 -13.36
CA MET A 434 -23.16 -2.62 -14.82
C MET A 434 -24.44 -3.24 -15.40
N GLY A 435 -25.09 -4.16 -14.68
CA GLY A 435 -26.33 -4.81 -15.09
C GLY A 435 -27.61 -3.98 -14.90
N MET A 436 -27.56 -2.85 -14.19
CA MET A 436 -28.73 -1.98 -13.98
C MET A 436 -29.17 -1.27 -15.27
N ARG A 437 -30.47 -1.28 -15.56
CA ARG A 437 -31.02 -0.88 -16.87
C ARG A 437 -30.99 0.63 -17.11
N THR A 438 -31.24 1.43 -16.07
CA THR A 438 -31.21 2.89 -16.15
C THR A 438 -30.31 3.50 -15.08
N TYR A 439 -30.04 4.80 -15.19
CA TYR A 439 -29.28 5.55 -14.18
C TYR A 439 -30.00 5.56 -12.83
N GLU A 440 -31.33 5.59 -12.82
CA GLU A 440 -32.15 5.63 -11.60
C GLU A 440 -32.16 4.27 -10.90
N ASP A 441 -32.15 3.16 -11.66
CA ASP A 441 -31.94 1.81 -11.12
C ASP A 441 -30.53 1.67 -10.52
N PHE A 442 -29.51 2.18 -11.22
CA PHE A 442 -28.12 2.19 -10.77
C PHE A 442 -27.92 3.02 -9.49
N LEU A 443 -28.49 4.23 -9.44
CA LEU A 443 -28.47 5.08 -8.26
C LEU A 443 -29.15 4.40 -7.07
N SER A 444 -30.29 3.75 -7.29
CA SER A 444 -31.03 3.05 -6.24
C SER A 444 -30.26 1.89 -5.62
N VAL A 445 -29.70 1.00 -6.44
CA VAL A 445 -28.88 -0.11 -5.91
C VAL A 445 -27.60 0.41 -5.25
N ALA A 446 -26.95 1.44 -5.81
CA ALA A 446 -25.76 2.04 -5.20
C ALA A 446 -26.06 2.64 -3.81
N VAL A 447 -27.19 3.36 -3.67
CA VAL A 447 -27.68 3.88 -2.38
C VAL A 447 -27.95 2.74 -1.38
N TYR A 448 -28.59 1.64 -1.80
CA TYR A 448 -28.86 0.49 -0.92
C TYR A 448 -27.57 -0.20 -0.45
N CYS A 449 -26.61 -0.38 -1.35
CA CYS A 449 -25.34 -1.05 -1.10
C CYS A 449 -24.43 -0.27 -0.13
N ARG A 450 -24.37 1.06 -0.27
CA ARG A 450 -23.42 1.94 0.42
C ARG A 450 -23.38 1.80 1.95
N ASP A 451 -24.53 1.59 2.57
CA ASP A 451 -24.66 1.51 4.03
C ASP A 451 -24.51 0.07 4.58
N ARG A 452 -24.40 -0.93 3.70
CA ARG A 452 -24.25 -2.35 4.03
C ARG A 452 -22.86 -2.90 3.74
N MET A 453 -22.26 -2.45 2.64
CA MET A 453 -21.00 -2.98 2.12
C MET A 453 -19.79 -2.22 2.67
N ASN A 454 -18.62 -2.85 2.57
CA ASN A 454 -17.34 -2.24 2.87
C ASN A 454 -17.12 -0.94 2.05
N PRO A 455 -16.85 0.21 2.68
CA PRO A 455 -16.73 1.49 1.97
C PRO A 455 -15.65 1.50 0.89
N ASN A 456 -14.50 0.86 1.13
CA ASN A 456 -13.38 0.84 0.17
C ASN A 456 -13.76 0.05 -1.10
N MET A 457 -14.35 -1.14 -0.91
CA MET A 457 -14.85 -1.97 -1.99
C MET A 457 -16.01 -1.31 -2.74
N PHE A 458 -16.94 -0.67 -2.02
CA PHE A 458 -18.08 0.03 -2.60
C PHE A 458 -17.61 1.19 -3.49
N ILE A 459 -16.72 2.05 -3.00
CA ILE A 459 -16.18 3.17 -3.79
C ILE A 459 -15.36 2.68 -4.99
N TYR A 460 -14.58 1.61 -4.86
CA TYR A 460 -13.89 0.98 -5.99
C TYR A 460 -14.89 0.49 -7.05
N ALA A 461 -15.87 -0.33 -6.67
CA ALA A 461 -16.86 -0.88 -7.60
C ALA A 461 -17.72 0.21 -8.25
N LEU A 462 -18.12 1.23 -7.48
CA LEU A 462 -18.86 2.40 -7.96
C LEU A 462 -18.02 3.20 -8.97
N SER A 463 -16.72 3.39 -8.70
CA SER A 463 -15.79 4.08 -9.61
C SER A 463 -15.63 3.32 -10.93
N VAL A 464 -15.41 1.99 -10.87
CA VAL A 464 -15.33 1.15 -12.08
C VAL A 464 -16.65 1.21 -12.86
N ALA A 465 -17.81 1.12 -12.21
CA ALA A 465 -19.10 1.22 -12.88
C ALA A 465 -19.31 2.58 -13.55
N ILE A 466 -19.01 3.69 -12.85
CA ILE A 466 -19.15 5.05 -13.42
C ILE A 466 -18.28 5.25 -14.67
N LEU A 467 -17.04 4.73 -14.68
CA LEU A 467 -16.13 4.82 -15.82
C LEU A 467 -16.62 4.08 -17.07
N HIS A 468 -17.28 2.92 -16.91
CA HIS A 468 -17.58 2.00 -18.01
C HIS A 468 -19.06 1.99 -18.45
N ARG A 469 -19.98 2.51 -17.63
CA ARG A 469 -21.39 2.65 -18.00
C ARG A 469 -21.59 3.77 -19.03
N PRO A 470 -22.19 3.49 -20.22
CA PRO A 470 -22.39 4.51 -21.25
C PRO A 470 -23.23 5.71 -20.83
N ASP A 471 -24.05 5.56 -19.78
CA ASP A 471 -25.00 6.57 -19.30
C ASP A 471 -24.46 7.43 -18.14
N THR A 472 -23.26 7.14 -17.62
CA THR A 472 -22.50 7.92 -16.63
C THR A 472 -21.05 8.21 -17.03
N LYS A 473 -20.63 7.79 -18.24
CA LYS A 473 -19.26 7.89 -18.79
C LYS A 473 -18.60 9.28 -18.72
N ASP A 474 -19.39 10.34 -18.53
CA ASP A 474 -18.99 11.75 -18.52
C ASP A 474 -19.05 12.37 -17.10
N LEU A 475 -19.09 11.56 -16.04
CA LEU A 475 -19.07 12.05 -14.66
C LEU A 475 -17.64 12.14 -14.09
N PRO A 476 -17.25 13.25 -13.46
CA PRO A 476 -15.98 13.35 -12.75
C PRO A 476 -16.02 12.51 -11.46
N ILE A 477 -15.11 11.54 -11.34
CA ILE A 477 -14.94 10.78 -10.09
C ILE A 477 -14.12 11.63 -9.09
N PRO A 478 -14.60 11.83 -7.85
CA PRO A 478 -13.84 12.53 -6.82
C PRO A 478 -12.49 11.83 -6.54
N PRO A 479 -11.38 12.58 -6.43
CA PRO A 479 -10.05 11.97 -6.33
C PRO A 479 -9.88 11.25 -4.99
N LEU A 480 -9.27 10.06 -5.00
CA LEU A 480 -9.29 9.15 -3.84
C LEU A 480 -8.68 9.77 -2.56
N HIS A 481 -7.74 10.71 -2.67
CA HIS A 481 -7.14 11.37 -1.51
C HIS A 481 -8.10 12.33 -0.78
N GLU A 482 -9.19 12.78 -1.42
CA GLU A 482 -10.26 13.54 -0.77
C GLU A 482 -11.33 12.61 -0.18
N VAL A 483 -11.39 11.34 -0.61
CA VAL A 483 -12.40 10.33 -0.20
C VAL A 483 -11.89 9.42 0.92
N PHE A 484 -10.67 8.89 0.77
CA PHE A 484 -9.93 8.10 1.76
C PHE A 484 -8.55 8.74 2.00
N PRO A 485 -8.48 9.92 2.65
CA PRO A 485 -7.23 10.61 2.94
C PRO A 485 -6.25 9.75 3.78
N ASP A 486 -6.76 8.76 4.52
CA ASP A 486 -6.01 7.83 5.36
C ASP A 486 -5.05 6.90 4.61
N LYS A 487 -5.17 6.80 3.27
CA LYS A 487 -4.19 6.10 2.42
C LYS A 487 -3.02 7.00 2.01
N TYR A 488 -3.12 8.30 2.23
CA TYR A 488 -2.20 9.29 1.67
C TYR A 488 -1.47 10.15 2.72
N ILE A 489 -1.98 10.18 3.96
CA ILE A 489 -1.62 11.15 5.00
C ILE A 489 -1.36 10.45 6.34
N ASP A 490 -0.33 10.92 7.05
CA ASP A 490 0.01 10.52 8.42
C ASP A 490 -1.21 10.47 9.36
N GLY A 491 -1.39 9.34 10.07
CA GLY A 491 -2.42 9.12 11.07
C GLY A 491 -2.46 10.22 12.15
N GLY A 492 -1.27 10.75 12.51
CA GLY A 492 -1.09 11.89 13.41
C GLY A 492 -1.65 13.23 12.91
N VAL A 493 -2.16 13.32 11.68
CA VAL A 493 -2.88 14.49 11.16
C VAL A 493 -4.37 14.43 11.52
N PHE A 494 -5.02 13.26 11.53
CA PHE A 494 -6.48 13.17 11.65
C PHE A 494 -7.03 13.59 13.02
N SER A 495 -6.24 13.43 14.09
CA SER A 495 -6.57 13.97 15.42
C SER A 495 -6.63 15.49 15.40
N ARG A 496 -5.62 16.15 14.83
CA ARG A 496 -5.54 17.61 14.64
C ARG A 496 -6.62 18.12 13.68
N ALA A 497 -6.88 17.39 12.60
CA ALA A 497 -7.94 17.70 11.65
C ALA A 497 -9.34 17.70 12.30
N ARG A 498 -9.59 16.72 13.18
CA ARG A 498 -10.83 16.64 13.98
C ARG A 498 -10.90 17.72 15.07
N GLU A 499 -9.77 18.13 15.65
CA GLU A 499 -9.70 19.25 16.60
C GLU A 499 -10.07 20.59 15.91
N GLU A 500 -9.37 20.95 14.82
CA GLU A 500 -9.65 22.13 14.00
C GLU A 500 -11.11 22.14 13.49
N ALA A 501 -11.64 21.00 13.05
CA ALA A 501 -13.00 20.89 12.55
C ALA A 501 -14.08 21.25 13.59
N ASN A 502 -13.83 20.93 14.88
CA ASN A 502 -14.79 21.11 15.98
C ASN A 502 -14.57 22.38 16.80
N ILE A 503 -13.35 22.93 16.82
CA ILE A 503 -13.03 24.16 17.57
C ILE A 503 -13.11 25.41 16.69
N ALA A 504 -12.58 25.37 15.47
CA ALA A 504 -12.48 26.53 14.59
C ALA A 504 -13.62 26.57 13.55
N PRO A 505 -14.34 27.71 13.41
CA PRO A 505 -15.35 27.85 12.36
C PRO A 505 -14.67 27.83 10.99
N ALA A 506 -15.34 27.25 9.99
CA ALA A 506 -14.74 26.89 8.70
C ALA A 506 -13.88 27.99 8.04
N GLY A 507 -14.35 29.24 8.03
CA GLY A 507 -13.63 30.38 7.45
C GLY A 507 -12.41 30.90 8.25
N GLN A 508 -12.06 30.28 9.38
CA GLN A 508 -10.91 30.64 10.23
C GLN A 508 -9.89 29.50 10.42
N ARG A 509 -10.17 28.29 9.91
CA ARG A 509 -9.28 27.12 10.02
C ARG A 509 -7.96 27.36 9.30
N ILE A 510 -6.85 26.93 9.91
CA ILE A 510 -5.49 27.09 9.38
C ILE A 510 -5.05 25.77 8.73
N PRO A 511 -4.38 25.78 7.55
CA PRO A 511 -3.87 24.55 6.94
C PRO A 511 -2.89 23.80 7.84
N ILE A 512 -3.21 22.55 8.18
CA ILE A 512 -2.37 21.71 9.04
C ILE A 512 -1.18 21.22 8.22
N GLU A 513 0.05 21.54 8.64
CA GLU A 513 1.24 21.12 7.92
C GLU A 513 1.60 19.65 8.21
N ILE A 514 1.83 18.87 7.14
CA ILE A 514 2.44 17.55 7.18
C ILE A 514 3.97 17.74 7.16
N PRO A 515 4.73 17.19 8.14
CA PRO A 515 6.18 17.14 8.05
C PRO A 515 6.59 16.19 6.92
N ARG A 516 7.53 16.61 6.06
CA ARG A 516 8.08 15.77 4.97
C ARG A 516 8.70 14.47 5.51
N ASP A 517 9.29 14.54 6.70
CA ASP A 517 10.07 13.47 7.31
C ASP A 517 9.28 12.87 8.49
N TYR A 518 8.45 11.86 8.22
CA TYR A 518 7.49 11.26 9.18
C TYR A 518 7.54 9.71 9.22
N THR A 519 7.81 9.05 8.10
CA THR A 519 7.97 7.58 8.02
C THR A 519 9.31 7.14 8.60
N ALA A 520 10.38 7.83 8.26
CA ALA A 520 11.71 7.68 8.85
C ALA A 520 12.41 9.05 8.97
N SER A 521 13.72 9.03 9.18
CA SER A 521 14.61 10.19 9.10
C SER A 521 15.86 9.80 8.32
N ASP A 522 16.75 10.75 8.00
CA ASP A 522 17.99 10.53 7.22
C ASP A 522 18.99 9.52 7.83
N LEU A 523 18.70 8.95 9.01
CA LEU A 523 19.41 7.79 9.56
C LEU A 523 19.09 6.49 8.80
N ASP A 524 17.93 6.43 8.13
CA ASP A 524 17.57 5.42 7.15
C ASP A 524 17.90 5.96 5.76
N GLU A 525 18.71 5.24 4.99
CA GLU A 525 19.14 5.73 3.67
C GLU A 525 18.02 5.69 2.62
N GLU A 526 17.02 4.83 2.78
CA GLU A 526 15.83 4.81 1.93
C GLU A 526 14.89 5.99 2.19
N HIS A 527 15.04 6.70 3.33
CA HIS A 527 14.30 7.94 3.60
C HIS A 527 14.64 9.04 2.60
N ARG A 528 15.85 9.05 2.04
CA ARG A 528 16.29 10.09 1.08
C ARG A 528 15.39 10.20 -0.15
N VAL A 529 14.71 9.12 -0.53
CA VAL A 529 13.77 9.03 -1.66
C VAL A 529 12.30 8.94 -1.23
N ALA A 530 11.99 9.19 0.05
CA ALA A 530 10.62 9.26 0.58
C ALA A 530 9.76 10.28 -0.17
N TYR A 531 10.34 11.44 -0.55
CA TYR A 531 9.65 12.49 -1.33
C TYR A 531 9.05 12.02 -2.66
N TRP A 532 9.50 10.86 -3.17
CA TRP A 532 9.00 10.25 -4.39
C TRP A 532 8.14 9.02 -4.09
N ARG A 533 8.59 8.10 -3.22
CA ARG A 533 7.80 6.93 -2.78
C ARG A 533 6.43 7.31 -2.19
N GLU A 534 6.41 8.40 -1.44
CA GLU A 534 5.28 8.81 -0.60
C GLU A 534 4.51 10.02 -1.15
N ASP A 535 4.87 10.48 -2.36
CA ASP A 535 4.14 11.53 -3.08
C ASP A 535 2.68 11.11 -3.31
N ILE A 536 1.76 12.02 -3.01
CA ILE A 536 0.31 11.74 -3.11
C ILE A 536 -0.07 11.54 -4.58
N GLY A 537 0.53 12.30 -5.51
CA GLY A 537 0.26 12.20 -6.95
C GLY A 537 0.72 10.89 -7.58
N VAL A 538 1.89 10.36 -7.20
CA VAL A 538 2.36 9.06 -7.74
C VAL A 538 1.52 7.88 -7.23
N ASN A 539 1.12 7.91 -5.95
CA ASN A 539 0.25 6.89 -5.38
C ASN A 539 -1.18 6.98 -5.95
N LEU A 540 -1.68 8.20 -6.23
CA LEU A 540 -2.92 8.40 -6.99
C LEU A 540 -2.82 7.88 -8.42
N HIS A 541 -1.72 8.12 -9.13
CA HIS A 541 -1.51 7.61 -10.50
C HIS A 541 -1.60 6.09 -10.54
N HIS A 542 -0.86 5.40 -9.66
CA HIS A 542 -0.82 3.94 -9.58
C HIS A 542 -2.21 3.35 -9.25
N TRP A 543 -2.95 3.93 -8.30
CA TRP A 543 -4.33 3.52 -8.03
C TRP A 543 -5.27 3.75 -9.22
N HIS A 544 -5.24 4.92 -9.86
CA HIS A 544 -6.08 5.19 -11.03
C HIS A 544 -5.71 4.31 -12.23
N TRP A 545 -4.44 3.92 -12.38
CA TRP A 545 -4.03 2.99 -13.42
C TRP A 545 -4.68 1.61 -13.22
N HIS A 546 -4.61 1.05 -12.00
CA HIS A 546 -5.28 -0.22 -11.67
C HIS A 546 -6.81 -0.12 -11.65
N LEU A 547 -7.39 1.06 -11.42
CA LEU A 547 -8.84 1.31 -11.59
C LEU A 547 -9.28 1.27 -13.06
N VAL A 548 -8.46 1.81 -13.97
CA VAL A 548 -8.75 1.83 -15.42
C VAL A 548 -8.41 0.47 -16.06
N TYR A 549 -7.37 -0.22 -15.59
CA TYR A 549 -6.89 -1.51 -16.09
C TYR A 549 -6.98 -2.63 -15.04
N PRO A 550 -8.18 -2.88 -14.44
CA PRO A 550 -8.33 -3.88 -13.39
C PRO A 550 -8.07 -5.28 -13.92
N PHE A 551 -7.47 -6.15 -13.09
CA PHE A 551 -7.09 -7.50 -13.48
C PHE A 551 -8.22 -8.54 -13.36
N GLU A 552 -9.28 -8.25 -12.60
CA GLU A 552 -10.45 -9.11 -12.45
C GLU A 552 -11.76 -8.30 -12.36
N ALA A 553 -12.65 -8.54 -13.34
CA ALA A 553 -14.01 -8.01 -13.51
C ALA A 553 -14.65 -8.79 -14.69
N ASP A 554 -15.83 -8.40 -15.20
CA ASP A 554 -16.31 -8.89 -16.51
C ASP A 554 -15.24 -8.67 -17.60
N VAL A 555 -15.09 -9.64 -18.52
CA VAL A 555 -14.10 -9.61 -19.62
C VAL A 555 -14.20 -8.33 -20.46
N ARG A 556 -15.40 -7.76 -20.63
CA ARG A 556 -15.64 -6.50 -21.36
C ARG A 556 -15.03 -5.27 -20.67
N ILE A 557 -14.71 -5.37 -19.39
CA ILE A 557 -14.04 -4.33 -18.60
C ILE A 557 -12.52 -4.55 -18.58
N VAL A 558 -12.07 -5.81 -18.41
CA VAL A 558 -10.64 -6.15 -18.32
C VAL A 558 -9.93 -6.11 -19.68
N ASN A 559 -10.60 -6.53 -20.75
CA ASN A 559 -10.02 -6.68 -22.10
C ASN A 559 -9.86 -5.34 -22.84
N LYS A 560 -8.95 -4.49 -22.35
CA LYS A 560 -8.52 -3.25 -23.00
C LYS A 560 -7.27 -3.48 -23.87
N ASP A 561 -7.14 -2.68 -24.92
CA ASP A 561 -6.07 -2.79 -25.93
C ASP A 561 -4.68 -2.77 -25.27
N ARG A 562 -3.92 -3.85 -25.47
CA ARG A 562 -2.51 -4.01 -25.05
C ARG A 562 -2.26 -3.78 -23.54
N ARG A 563 -3.24 -4.09 -22.67
CA ARG A 563 -3.15 -3.76 -21.24
C ARG A 563 -2.11 -4.56 -20.44
N GLY A 564 -1.66 -5.71 -20.94
CA GLY A 564 -0.52 -6.46 -20.39
C GLY A 564 0.83 -5.85 -20.79
N GLU A 565 0.96 -5.35 -22.03
CA GLU A 565 2.14 -4.57 -22.44
C GLU A 565 2.20 -3.24 -21.69
N LEU A 566 1.04 -2.61 -21.44
CA LEU A 566 0.94 -1.39 -20.63
C LEU A 566 1.25 -1.65 -19.15
N PHE A 567 0.84 -2.80 -18.60
CA PHE A 567 1.23 -3.26 -17.26
C PHE A 567 2.76 -3.35 -17.14
N TYR A 568 3.43 -4.01 -18.11
CA TYR A 568 4.89 -4.03 -18.19
C TYR A 568 5.46 -2.61 -18.26
N TYR A 569 5.00 -1.80 -19.22
CA TYR A 569 5.68 -0.54 -19.54
C TYR A 569 5.53 0.52 -18.45
N MET A 570 4.35 0.65 -17.86
CA MET A 570 4.09 1.59 -16.77
C MET A 570 4.99 1.27 -15.56
N HIS A 571 5.08 0.00 -15.17
CA HIS A 571 5.97 -0.43 -14.07
C HIS A 571 7.46 -0.34 -14.42
N GLN A 572 7.87 -0.69 -15.65
CA GLN A 572 9.23 -0.51 -16.15
C GLN A 572 9.67 0.96 -16.07
N GLN A 573 8.78 1.88 -16.41
CA GLN A 573 9.05 3.32 -16.35
C GLN A 573 9.03 3.87 -14.92
N ILE A 574 8.12 3.40 -14.05
CA ILE A 574 8.21 3.65 -12.59
C ILE A 574 9.57 3.21 -12.06
N GLN A 575 10.02 2.01 -12.43
CA GLN A 575 11.28 1.44 -11.98
C GLN A 575 12.50 2.19 -12.53
N SER A 576 12.43 2.66 -13.78
CA SER A 576 13.43 3.53 -14.40
C SER A 576 13.53 4.87 -13.68
N ARG A 577 12.38 5.54 -13.45
CA ARG A 577 12.28 6.81 -12.72
C ARG A 577 12.81 6.67 -11.30
N TYR A 578 12.41 5.64 -10.56
CA TYR A 578 12.92 5.39 -9.21
C TYR A 578 14.43 5.21 -9.17
N ASN A 579 15.00 4.43 -10.10
CA ASN A 579 16.45 4.23 -10.17
C ASN A 579 17.19 5.56 -10.40
N ILE A 580 16.65 6.48 -11.22
CA ILE A 580 17.26 7.81 -11.40
C ILE A 580 17.16 8.64 -10.13
N GLU A 581 16.02 8.64 -9.43
CA GLU A 581 15.88 9.32 -8.13
C GLU A 581 16.86 8.76 -7.08
N ARG A 582 17.11 7.44 -7.06
CA ARG A 582 18.14 6.82 -6.22
C ARG A 582 19.54 7.33 -6.55
N LEU A 583 19.91 7.39 -7.83
CA LEU A 583 21.19 7.95 -8.28
C LEU A 583 21.34 9.42 -7.84
N CYS A 584 20.30 10.25 -8.04
CA CYS A 584 20.29 11.66 -7.63
C CYS A 584 20.51 11.86 -6.11
N ASN A 585 20.10 10.89 -5.28
CA ASN A 585 20.26 10.93 -3.81
C ASN A 585 21.42 10.07 -3.29
N ARG A 586 22.36 9.67 -4.17
CA ARG A 586 23.57 8.90 -3.85
C ARG A 586 23.25 7.54 -3.21
N LEU A 587 22.30 6.83 -3.79
CA LEU A 587 21.94 5.44 -3.48
C LEU A 587 22.27 4.52 -4.65
N GLY A 588 22.48 3.23 -4.36
CA GLY A 588 22.58 2.18 -5.38
C GLY A 588 21.32 2.10 -6.25
N ARG A 589 21.37 1.60 -7.50
CA ARG A 589 20.15 1.09 -8.17
C ARG A 589 19.48 0.02 -7.29
N VAL A 590 18.17 -0.13 -7.44
CA VAL A 590 17.42 -1.08 -6.60
C VAL A 590 17.92 -2.52 -6.81
N GLN A 591 18.02 -3.28 -5.72
CA GLN A 591 18.36 -4.70 -5.80
C GLN A 591 17.08 -5.52 -6.02
N ARG A 592 17.01 -6.28 -7.12
CA ARG A 592 15.91 -7.20 -7.43
C ARG A 592 15.67 -8.16 -6.26
N LEU A 593 14.42 -8.43 -5.90
CA LEU A 593 14.05 -9.42 -4.88
C LEU A 593 13.94 -10.80 -5.52
N ILE A 594 15.07 -11.51 -5.65
CA ILE A 594 15.14 -12.79 -6.39
C ILE A 594 15.14 -14.05 -5.49
N ASN A 595 15.62 -13.94 -4.25
CA ASN A 595 15.57 -15.03 -3.28
C ASN A 595 14.54 -14.69 -2.20
N TRP A 596 13.41 -15.39 -2.21
CA TRP A 596 12.27 -15.15 -1.31
C TRP A 596 12.40 -15.83 0.05
N ARG A 597 13.48 -16.59 0.25
CA ARG A 597 13.80 -17.29 1.50
C ARG A 597 14.90 -16.58 2.30
N GLU A 598 15.43 -15.48 1.78
CA GLU A 598 16.38 -14.59 2.48
C GLU A 598 15.66 -13.47 3.27
N PRO A 599 16.29 -12.89 4.30
CA PRO A 599 15.76 -11.72 4.99
C PRO A 599 15.77 -10.48 4.09
N ILE A 600 14.66 -9.74 4.08
CA ILE A 600 14.52 -8.43 3.44
C ILE A 600 15.13 -7.38 4.38
N PRO A 601 16.29 -6.75 4.05
CA PRO A 601 16.94 -5.79 4.93
C PRO A 601 16.15 -4.48 5.06
N GLU A 602 15.38 -4.08 4.05
CA GLU A 602 14.58 -2.86 4.06
C GLU A 602 13.36 -3.02 4.98
N GLY A 603 13.39 -2.37 6.16
CA GLY A 603 12.21 -2.18 6.99
C GLY A 603 11.36 -1.00 6.49
N TYR A 604 10.08 -0.95 6.87
CA TYR A 604 9.23 0.20 6.59
C TYR A 604 8.07 0.34 7.59
N PHE A 605 7.81 1.57 8.05
CA PHE A 605 6.86 1.91 9.11
C PHE A 605 5.91 3.04 8.65
N PRO A 606 4.75 2.72 8.03
CA PRO A 606 3.99 3.66 7.18
C PRO A 606 3.39 4.89 7.86
N LYS A 607 3.12 4.83 9.18
CA LYS A 607 2.35 5.87 9.93
C LYS A 607 0.95 6.15 9.38
N LEU A 608 0.37 5.25 8.59
CA LEU A 608 -1.01 5.37 8.13
C LEU A 608 -1.94 4.64 9.11
N ASP A 609 -3.13 5.21 9.37
CA ASP A 609 -4.18 4.63 10.22
C ASP A 609 -5.48 4.53 9.43
N SER A 610 -5.99 3.32 9.16
CA SER A 610 -7.23 3.16 8.39
C SER A 610 -8.43 3.67 9.17
N LEU A 611 -9.12 4.68 8.63
CA LEU A 611 -10.34 5.24 9.22
C LEU A 611 -11.52 4.25 9.14
N THR A 612 -11.55 3.40 8.10
CA THR A 612 -12.58 2.36 7.93
C THR A 612 -12.41 1.22 8.95
N ALA A 613 -11.19 0.68 9.09
CA ALA A 613 -10.94 -0.46 9.96
C ALA A 613 -10.67 -0.08 11.44
N SER A 614 -10.35 1.20 11.71
CA SER A 614 -9.89 1.66 13.03
C SER A 614 -8.66 0.84 13.51
N ARG A 615 -7.66 0.74 12.62
CA ARG A 615 -6.39 0.02 12.79
C ARG A 615 -5.25 0.77 12.11
N SER A 616 -4.07 0.77 12.73
CA SER A 616 -2.83 1.20 12.07
C SER A 616 -2.43 0.20 11.00
N TRP A 617 -1.93 0.68 9.86
CA TRP A 617 -1.39 -0.21 8.82
C TRP A 617 -0.11 -0.91 9.32
N PRO A 618 -0.04 -2.25 9.30
CA PRO A 618 1.12 -2.98 9.84
C PRO A 618 2.45 -2.59 9.17
N ALA A 619 3.51 -2.60 9.98
CA ALA A 619 4.87 -2.28 9.55
C ALA A 619 5.68 -3.55 9.26
N ARG A 620 6.63 -3.48 8.33
CA ARG A 620 7.63 -4.54 8.13
C ARG A 620 8.92 -4.18 8.88
N PRO A 621 9.36 -4.97 9.87
CA PRO A 621 10.67 -4.76 10.49
C PRO A 621 11.81 -5.10 9.52
N SER A 622 12.97 -4.44 9.67
CA SER A 622 14.19 -4.82 8.95
C SER A 622 14.59 -6.27 9.27
N GLY A 623 14.98 -7.03 8.26
CA GLY A 623 15.31 -8.45 8.37
C GLY A 623 14.09 -9.38 8.40
N ALA A 624 12.91 -8.92 7.99
CA ALA A 624 11.73 -9.77 7.83
C ALA A 624 11.96 -10.84 6.75
N ILE A 625 11.53 -12.07 7.01
CA ILE A 625 11.68 -13.22 6.10
C ILE A 625 10.29 -13.66 5.66
N LEU A 626 10.09 -13.86 4.35
CA LEU A 626 8.80 -14.31 3.81
C LEU A 626 8.48 -15.73 4.26
N ARG A 627 7.18 -16.04 4.33
CA ARG A 627 6.63 -17.29 4.85
C ARG A 627 5.43 -17.72 4.03
N ASP A 628 5.19 -19.01 4.05
CA ASP A 628 4.02 -19.65 3.45
C ASP A 628 2.74 -19.10 4.11
N ILE A 629 1.68 -18.87 3.31
CA ILE A 629 0.47 -18.17 3.74
C ILE A 629 -0.66 -19.16 3.97
N SER A 630 -1.19 -19.18 5.19
CA SER A 630 -2.28 -20.09 5.63
C SER A 630 -3.34 -19.28 6.37
N ARG A 631 -3.99 -18.35 5.68
CA ARG A 631 -5.00 -17.43 6.24
C ARG A 631 -6.40 -17.82 5.76
N GLN A 632 -7.00 -18.77 6.48
CA GLN A 632 -8.35 -19.28 6.22
C GLN A 632 -9.43 -18.20 6.22
N ALA A 633 -9.27 -17.13 7.03
CA ALA A 633 -10.19 -15.99 7.05
C ALA A 633 -10.20 -15.21 5.72
N ASP A 634 -9.03 -15.00 5.11
CA ASP A 634 -8.86 -14.32 3.82
C ASP A 634 -9.03 -15.26 2.61
N GLN A 635 -9.32 -16.55 2.85
CA GLN A 635 -9.36 -17.64 1.86
C GLN A 635 -8.01 -17.82 1.11
N LEU A 636 -6.89 -17.65 1.82
CA LEU A 636 -5.53 -17.79 1.30
C LEU A 636 -4.86 -19.04 1.89
N ASP A 637 -4.42 -19.95 1.03
CA ASP A 637 -3.63 -21.14 1.38
C ASP A 637 -2.67 -21.45 0.22
N PHE A 638 -1.40 -21.02 0.33
CA PHE A 638 -0.35 -21.20 -0.68
C PHE A 638 1.05 -20.99 -0.08
N ASP A 639 2.08 -21.61 -0.68
CA ASP A 639 3.44 -21.60 -0.16
C ASP A 639 4.42 -20.77 -1.03
N ILE A 640 5.64 -20.54 -0.53
CA ILE A 640 6.69 -19.83 -1.30
C ILE A 640 7.17 -20.66 -2.51
N GLN A 641 7.01 -21.99 -2.46
CA GLN A 641 7.36 -22.90 -3.57
C GLN A 641 6.36 -22.82 -4.73
N ASP A 642 5.11 -22.41 -4.50
CA ASP A 642 4.12 -22.08 -5.53
C ASP A 642 4.59 -20.90 -6.39
N LEU A 643 5.06 -19.82 -5.74
CA LEU A 643 5.67 -18.68 -6.42
C LEU A 643 6.91 -19.10 -7.21
N GLU A 644 7.81 -19.89 -6.61
CA GLU A 644 9.05 -20.37 -7.27
C GLU A 644 8.71 -21.20 -8.52
N ARG A 645 7.71 -22.09 -8.41
CA ARG A 645 7.24 -22.93 -9.51
C ARG A 645 6.57 -22.13 -10.63
N TRP A 646 5.85 -21.07 -10.32
CA TRP A 646 5.27 -20.17 -11.33
C TRP A 646 6.34 -19.37 -12.05
N ARG A 647 7.29 -18.77 -11.31
CA ARG A 647 8.48 -18.11 -11.88
C ARG A 647 9.22 -19.00 -12.87
N ASP A 648 9.52 -20.24 -12.48
CA ASP A 648 10.32 -21.15 -13.31
C ASP A 648 9.56 -21.57 -14.58
N ARG A 649 8.24 -21.76 -14.51
CA ARG A 649 7.37 -22.02 -15.68
C ARG A 649 7.27 -20.81 -16.62
N ILE A 650 7.27 -19.59 -16.08
CA ILE A 650 7.24 -18.36 -16.90
C ILE A 650 8.58 -18.19 -17.62
N PHE A 651 9.71 -18.42 -16.95
CA PHE A 651 11.03 -18.47 -17.61
C PHE A 651 11.11 -19.60 -18.66
N GLU A 652 10.55 -20.80 -18.41
CA GLU A 652 10.47 -21.86 -19.43
C GLU A 652 9.69 -21.40 -20.68
N ALA A 653 8.56 -20.72 -20.50
CA ALA A 653 7.77 -20.20 -21.61
C ALA A 653 8.52 -19.13 -22.43
N ILE A 654 9.25 -18.23 -21.75
CA ILE A 654 10.11 -17.22 -22.38
C ILE A 654 11.24 -17.89 -23.16
N HIS A 655 12.01 -18.78 -22.53
CA HIS A 655 13.17 -19.45 -23.15
C HIS A 655 12.78 -20.41 -24.28
N THR A 656 11.57 -21.00 -24.26
CA THR A 656 11.03 -21.79 -25.36
C THR A 656 10.21 -20.97 -26.38
N GLY A 657 10.12 -19.65 -26.20
CA GLY A 657 9.40 -18.73 -27.09
C GLY A 657 7.90 -19.04 -27.22
N SER A 658 7.30 -19.78 -26.29
CA SER A 658 5.90 -20.22 -26.38
C SER A 658 5.28 -20.49 -25.01
N ILE A 659 4.02 -20.06 -24.85
CA ILE A 659 3.18 -20.41 -23.69
C ILE A 659 2.33 -21.63 -24.02
N VAL A 660 1.79 -22.30 -22.99
CA VAL A 660 0.84 -23.41 -23.12
C VAL A 660 -0.52 -22.96 -22.61
N ASN A 661 -1.52 -22.88 -23.49
CA ASN A 661 -2.88 -22.46 -23.11
C ASN A 661 -3.65 -23.56 -22.33
N LEU A 662 -4.87 -23.26 -21.89
CA LEU A 662 -5.75 -24.22 -21.19
C LEU A 662 -6.07 -25.51 -21.99
N ASN A 663 -5.97 -25.49 -23.32
CA ASN A 663 -6.16 -26.67 -24.18
C ASN A 663 -4.90 -27.56 -24.28
N GLY A 664 -3.76 -27.11 -23.75
CA GLY A 664 -2.45 -27.75 -23.93
C GLY A 664 -1.74 -27.36 -25.23
N GLU A 665 -2.24 -26.38 -25.98
CA GLU A 665 -1.66 -25.92 -27.24
C GLU A 665 -0.51 -24.94 -26.98
N ARG A 666 0.60 -25.07 -27.72
CA ARG A 666 1.70 -24.10 -27.68
C ARG A 666 1.39 -22.88 -28.54
N VAL A 667 1.27 -21.71 -27.91
CA VAL A 667 1.07 -20.41 -28.56
C VAL A 667 2.39 -19.64 -28.54
N PRO A 668 2.92 -19.15 -29.68
CA PRO A 668 4.20 -18.45 -29.72
C PRO A 668 4.12 -17.05 -29.06
N LEU A 669 5.16 -16.68 -28.33
CA LEU A 669 5.36 -15.31 -27.83
C LEU A 669 5.89 -14.44 -28.98
N THR A 670 4.98 -13.84 -29.75
CA THR A 670 5.32 -13.07 -30.97
C THR A 670 6.00 -11.74 -30.64
N GLU A 671 6.71 -11.17 -31.62
CA GLU A 671 7.33 -9.84 -31.54
C GLU A 671 6.35 -8.71 -31.19
N LYS A 672 5.07 -8.88 -31.53
CA LYS A 672 4.01 -7.88 -31.37
C LYS A 672 3.15 -8.10 -30.12
N ASP A 673 2.77 -9.35 -29.85
CA ASP A 673 1.73 -9.70 -28.89
C ASP A 673 2.30 -10.48 -27.68
N GLY A 674 3.53 -11.01 -27.79
CA GLY A 674 4.17 -11.82 -26.74
C GLY A 674 4.34 -11.09 -25.41
N ILE A 675 4.70 -9.81 -25.44
CA ILE A 675 4.83 -8.99 -24.22
C ILE A 675 3.46 -8.70 -23.57
N ASP A 676 2.38 -8.61 -24.35
CA ASP A 676 1.03 -8.40 -23.82
C ASP A 676 0.47 -9.68 -23.18
N VAL A 677 0.67 -10.82 -23.83
CA VAL A 677 0.37 -12.14 -23.26
C VAL A 677 1.17 -12.37 -21.98
N LEU A 678 2.47 -12.04 -21.97
CA LEU A 678 3.33 -12.18 -20.80
C LEU A 678 2.92 -11.23 -19.65
N GLY A 679 2.48 -10.01 -19.95
CA GLY A 679 1.96 -9.08 -18.94
C GLY A 679 0.71 -9.63 -18.23
N ASN A 680 -0.23 -10.17 -18.99
CA ASN A 680 -1.44 -10.80 -18.45
C ASN A 680 -1.14 -12.12 -17.70
N ILE A 681 -0.03 -12.81 -18.04
CA ILE A 681 0.49 -13.98 -17.30
C ILE A 681 1.14 -13.57 -15.97
N MET A 682 1.95 -12.50 -15.97
CA MET A 682 2.76 -12.12 -14.81
C MET A 682 1.93 -11.51 -13.68
N GLU A 683 0.95 -10.67 -14.00
CA GLU A 683 0.21 -9.87 -13.01
C GLU A 683 -0.46 -10.70 -11.90
N ALA A 684 -1.33 -11.70 -12.14
CA ALA A 684 -1.95 -12.08 -13.40
C ALA A 684 -3.34 -11.43 -13.58
N SER A 685 -3.84 -11.40 -14.81
CA SER A 685 -5.22 -10.99 -15.11
C SER A 685 -6.08 -12.18 -15.55
N ILE A 686 -7.41 -12.01 -15.57
CA ILE A 686 -8.32 -13.01 -16.14
C ILE A 686 -8.13 -13.25 -17.65
N LEU A 687 -7.26 -12.48 -18.32
CA LEU A 687 -6.84 -12.71 -19.71
C LEU A 687 -5.63 -13.65 -19.81
N SER A 688 -5.07 -14.12 -18.69
CA SER A 688 -4.01 -15.12 -18.65
C SER A 688 -4.45 -16.38 -19.41
N PRO A 689 -3.69 -16.86 -20.41
CA PRO A 689 -4.09 -17.99 -21.26
C PRO A 689 -4.07 -19.34 -20.53
N ASN A 690 -3.47 -19.41 -19.33
CA ASN A 690 -3.46 -20.60 -18.47
C ASN A 690 -3.08 -20.25 -17.00
N PRO A 691 -4.00 -19.72 -16.19
CA PRO A 691 -3.72 -19.39 -14.78
C PRO A 691 -3.39 -20.62 -13.93
N ASN A 692 -3.86 -21.82 -14.31
CA ASN A 692 -3.52 -23.07 -13.60
C ASN A 692 -2.04 -23.45 -13.77
N LEU A 693 -1.43 -23.09 -14.91
CA LEU A 693 -0.02 -23.33 -15.19
C LEU A 693 0.86 -22.20 -14.65
N TYR A 694 0.53 -20.93 -14.97
CA TYR A 694 1.40 -19.80 -14.68
C TYR A 694 1.08 -19.03 -13.39
N GLY A 695 -0.07 -19.29 -12.77
CA GLY A 695 -0.43 -18.72 -11.48
C GLY A 695 -0.85 -17.25 -11.52
N ASP A 696 -0.55 -16.55 -10.42
CA ASP A 696 -0.93 -15.18 -10.12
C ASP A 696 0.27 -14.45 -9.46
N LEU A 697 1.43 -14.53 -10.11
CA LEU A 697 2.74 -14.37 -9.49
C LEU A 697 2.94 -12.98 -8.85
N HIS A 698 2.73 -11.90 -9.60
CA HIS A 698 2.94 -10.54 -9.08
C HIS A 698 1.98 -10.20 -7.93
N ASN A 699 0.69 -10.50 -8.08
CA ASN A 699 -0.35 -10.22 -7.08
C ASN A 699 -0.13 -11.02 -5.80
N LEU A 700 0.17 -12.32 -5.89
CA LEU A 700 0.43 -13.14 -4.71
C LEU A 700 1.79 -12.83 -4.07
N GLY A 701 2.78 -12.34 -4.84
CA GLY A 701 3.97 -11.71 -4.27
C GLY A 701 3.65 -10.49 -3.41
N HIS A 702 2.75 -9.61 -3.87
CA HIS A 702 2.19 -8.52 -3.06
C HIS A 702 1.49 -9.04 -1.78
N VAL A 703 0.71 -10.13 -1.88
CA VAL A 703 0.07 -10.77 -0.71
C VAL A 703 1.11 -11.25 0.31
N VAL A 704 2.12 -12.03 -0.11
CA VAL A 704 3.19 -12.53 0.79
C VAL A 704 3.98 -11.38 1.44
N LEU A 705 4.34 -10.36 0.65
CA LEU A 705 5.03 -9.17 1.15
C LEU A 705 4.17 -8.38 2.14
N SER A 706 2.84 -8.39 1.98
CA SER A 706 1.92 -7.69 2.86
C SER A 706 1.66 -8.39 4.20
N TYR A 707 1.63 -9.73 4.21
CA TYR A 707 1.36 -10.56 5.39
C TYR A 707 2.61 -11.11 6.11
N VAL A 708 3.81 -10.67 5.76
CA VAL A 708 5.09 -11.13 6.36
C VAL A 708 5.15 -11.05 7.91
N HIS A 709 4.30 -10.25 8.54
CA HIS A 709 4.18 -10.10 9.99
C HIS A 709 3.17 -11.06 10.65
N ASP A 710 2.14 -11.51 9.93
CA ASP A 710 1.08 -12.43 10.40
C ASP A 710 0.59 -13.35 9.25
N PRO A 711 1.42 -14.30 8.79
CA PRO A 711 1.18 -15.10 7.58
C PRO A 711 0.10 -16.18 7.74
N ASP A 712 -0.35 -16.45 8.97
CA ASP A 712 -1.34 -17.47 9.30
C ASP A 712 -2.50 -16.94 10.18
N ASN A 713 -2.69 -15.62 10.20
CA ASN A 713 -3.77 -14.92 10.92
C ASN A 713 -3.81 -15.22 12.43
N ARG A 714 -2.68 -15.59 13.03
CA ARG A 714 -2.58 -15.93 14.46
C ARG A 714 -2.63 -14.70 15.37
N TYR A 715 -2.33 -13.52 14.82
CA TYR A 715 -2.36 -12.24 15.52
C TYR A 715 -3.59 -11.39 15.16
N LEU A 716 -4.43 -11.86 14.23
CA LEU A 716 -5.60 -11.15 13.70
C LEU A 716 -5.25 -9.81 13.04
N GLU A 717 -4.06 -9.73 12.43
CA GLU A 717 -3.58 -8.53 11.74
C GLU A 717 -3.99 -8.50 10.26
N SER A 718 -4.10 -7.28 9.74
CA SER A 718 -4.42 -6.97 8.33
C SER A 718 -3.20 -7.15 7.42
N PHE A 719 -3.39 -7.17 6.11
CA PHE A 719 -2.28 -6.91 5.18
C PHE A 719 -1.65 -5.53 5.45
N SER A 720 -0.33 -5.41 5.29
CA SER A 720 0.36 -4.12 5.26
C SER A 720 0.12 -3.35 3.95
N ILE A 721 0.67 -2.15 3.83
CA ILE A 721 0.50 -1.25 2.66
C ILE A 721 0.81 -1.88 1.29
N MET A 722 1.65 -2.93 1.25
CA MET A 722 1.91 -3.69 0.02
C MET A 722 0.64 -4.37 -0.53
N GLY A 723 -0.36 -4.60 0.32
CA GLY A 723 -1.65 -5.17 -0.02
C GLY A 723 -2.66 -4.20 -0.63
N GLU A 724 -2.33 -2.92 -0.82
CA GLU A 724 -3.24 -1.92 -1.39
C GLU A 724 -2.54 -1.07 -2.47
N PRO A 725 -3.02 -1.07 -3.73
CA PRO A 725 -2.45 -0.25 -4.81
C PRO A 725 -2.30 1.25 -4.48
N ALA A 726 -3.21 1.85 -3.72
CA ALA A 726 -3.11 3.25 -3.29
C ALA A 726 -1.97 3.53 -2.28
N THR A 727 -1.32 2.50 -1.74
CA THR A 727 -0.27 2.63 -0.72
C THR A 727 1.01 1.86 -1.01
N ALA A 728 1.00 0.88 -1.92
CA ALA A 728 2.13 -0.04 -2.11
C ALA A 728 3.44 0.66 -2.52
N MET A 729 3.37 1.69 -3.38
CA MET A 729 4.53 2.50 -3.79
C MET A 729 5.24 3.22 -2.64
N ARG A 730 4.58 3.39 -1.48
CA ARG A 730 5.24 3.95 -0.29
C ARG A 730 6.38 3.07 0.21
N ASP A 731 6.31 1.76 -0.02
CA ASP A 731 7.26 0.78 0.51
C ASP A 731 8.53 0.63 -0.37
N PRO A 732 9.76 0.72 0.16
CA PRO A 732 10.97 0.37 -0.57
C PRO A 732 10.95 -1.03 -1.22
N VAL A 733 10.24 -2.01 -0.63
CA VAL A 733 10.18 -3.38 -1.16
C VAL A 733 9.31 -3.51 -2.42
N PHE A 734 8.39 -2.57 -2.68
CA PHE A 734 7.62 -2.52 -3.92
C PHE A 734 8.56 -2.52 -5.13
N TYR A 735 9.59 -1.68 -5.09
CA TYR A 735 10.57 -1.55 -6.15
C TYR A 735 11.52 -2.75 -6.22
N ARG A 736 11.78 -3.42 -5.10
CA ARG A 736 12.55 -4.67 -5.14
C ARG A 736 11.76 -5.80 -5.81
N TRP A 737 10.45 -5.85 -5.58
CA TRP A 737 9.53 -6.78 -6.23
C TRP A 737 9.34 -6.45 -7.72
N HIS A 738 9.03 -5.20 -8.04
CA HIS A 738 8.84 -4.75 -9.43
C HIS A 738 10.12 -4.79 -10.26
N ALA A 739 11.31 -4.61 -9.67
CA ALA A 739 12.57 -4.87 -10.37
C ALA A 739 12.82 -6.36 -10.65
N PHE A 740 12.24 -7.29 -9.88
CA PHE A 740 12.22 -8.72 -10.26
C PHE A 740 11.20 -8.95 -11.40
N CYS A 741 10.01 -8.36 -11.33
CA CYS A 741 9.00 -8.48 -12.40
C CYS A 741 9.50 -7.90 -13.73
N ASP A 742 10.14 -6.72 -13.72
CA ASP A 742 10.82 -6.15 -14.89
C ASP A 742 11.90 -7.10 -15.43
N ASP A 743 12.71 -7.73 -14.58
CA ASP A 743 13.74 -8.70 -15.02
C ASP A 743 13.17 -9.83 -15.89
N VAL A 744 11.99 -10.37 -15.51
CA VAL A 744 11.27 -11.39 -16.29
C VAL A 744 10.82 -10.83 -17.65
N PHE A 745 10.29 -9.60 -17.69
CA PHE A 745 9.92 -8.93 -18.94
C PHE A 745 11.14 -8.58 -19.81
N GLN A 746 12.25 -8.16 -19.20
CA GLN A 746 13.51 -7.85 -19.88
C GLN A 746 14.11 -9.11 -20.50
N GLU A 747 14.00 -10.29 -19.87
CA GLU A 747 14.42 -11.54 -20.51
C GLU A 747 13.55 -11.90 -21.73
N HIS A 748 12.24 -11.62 -21.73
CA HIS A 748 11.47 -11.73 -22.97
C HIS A 748 11.88 -10.68 -24.03
N LYS A 749 12.02 -9.40 -23.66
CA LYS A 749 12.51 -8.34 -24.55
C LYS A 749 13.91 -8.64 -25.12
N ASN A 750 14.73 -9.38 -24.38
CA ASN A 750 16.03 -9.89 -24.78
C ASN A 750 15.97 -10.99 -25.86
N THR A 751 14.86 -11.73 -25.99
CA THR A 751 14.65 -12.72 -27.08
C THR A 751 14.22 -12.08 -28.41
N LEU A 752 13.74 -10.84 -28.39
CA LEU A 752 13.24 -10.16 -29.58
C LEU A 752 14.36 -9.72 -30.53
N PRO A 753 14.11 -9.69 -31.85
CA PRO A 753 15.08 -9.19 -32.82
C PRO A 753 15.39 -7.71 -32.60
N GLU A 754 16.68 -7.38 -32.68
CA GLU A 754 17.23 -6.02 -32.66
C GLU A 754 16.56 -5.16 -33.75
N TYR A 755 16.24 -3.90 -33.44
CA TYR A 755 15.67 -3.00 -34.44
C TYR A 755 16.70 -2.68 -35.53
N ASN A 756 16.37 -3.05 -36.77
CA ASN A 756 17.22 -2.74 -37.92
C ASN A 756 17.15 -1.24 -38.28
N VAL A 757 18.08 -0.78 -39.12
CA VAL A 757 18.17 0.64 -39.49
C VAL A 757 16.90 1.12 -40.20
N GLN A 758 16.26 0.28 -41.02
CA GLN A 758 15.03 0.61 -41.76
C GLN A 758 13.80 0.75 -40.85
N GLN A 759 13.78 0.10 -39.68
CA GLN A 759 12.72 0.27 -38.67
C GLN A 759 12.87 1.57 -37.86
N LEU A 760 14.11 2.08 -37.74
CA LEU A 760 14.48 3.22 -36.89
C LEU A 760 14.61 4.54 -37.66
N ASP A 761 15.19 4.51 -38.86
CA ASP A 761 15.42 5.70 -39.69
C ASP A 761 14.11 6.30 -40.21
N PHE A 762 14.15 7.58 -40.58
CA PHE A 762 13.05 8.25 -41.28
C PHE A 762 13.60 8.91 -42.55
N PRO A 763 13.59 8.20 -43.70
CA PRO A 763 14.37 8.61 -44.88
C PRO A 763 14.12 10.05 -45.35
N GLY A 764 15.20 10.85 -45.28
CA GLY A 764 15.19 12.26 -45.66
C GLY A 764 14.65 13.21 -44.59
N VAL A 765 14.42 12.76 -43.35
CA VAL A 765 14.17 13.61 -42.18
C VAL A 765 15.37 13.53 -41.26
N GLU A 766 15.98 14.67 -40.97
CA GLU A 766 17.18 14.78 -40.12
C GLU A 766 16.95 15.76 -38.97
N ILE A 767 17.50 15.49 -37.79
CA ILE A 767 17.53 16.46 -36.69
C ILE A 767 18.88 17.19 -36.71
N ALA A 768 18.85 18.53 -36.68
CA ALA A 768 20.03 19.40 -36.85
C ALA A 768 20.46 20.14 -35.57
N ASP A 769 19.51 20.47 -34.68
CA ASP A 769 19.79 20.99 -33.33
C ASP A 769 18.66 20.57 -32.38
N ILE A 770 18.98 20.31 -31.10
CA ILE A 770 18.02 20.11 -30.02
C ILE A 770 18.44 20.88 -28.78
N ARG A 771 17.46 21.56 -28.17
CA ARG A 771 17.69 22.45 -27.04
C ARG A 771 16.54 22.39 -26.04
N VAL A 772 16.87 22.52 -24.77
CA VAL A 772 15.91 22.83 -23.71
C VAL A 772 16.14 24.26 -23.25
N THR A 773 15.06 25.03 -23.16
CA THR A 773 15.09 26.40 -22.63
C THR A 773 14.18 26.50 -21.41
N THR A 774 14.78 26.77 -20.26
CA THR A 774 14.09 27.06 -18.99
C THR A 774 14.22 28.57 -18.70
N PRO A 775 13.14 29.29 -18.33
CA PRO A 775 13.20 30.73 -18.07
C PRO A 775 14.26 31.10 -17.02
N ASN A 776 15.02 32.16 -17.30
CA ASN A 776 16.10 32.68 -16.45
C ASN A 776 17.24 31.68 -16.15
N GLN A 777 17.38 30.60 -16.93
CA GLN A 777 18.48 29.62 -16.83
C GLN A 777 19.30 29.57 -18.13
N PRO A 778 20.55 29.08 -18.09
CA PRO A 778 21.31 28.77 -19.30
C PRO A 778 20.59 27.67 -20.12
N PRO A 779 20.81 27.59 -21.45
CA PRO A 779 20.31 26.49 -22.26
C PRO A 779 20.71 25.12 -21.69
N ASN A 780 19.86 24.12 -21.93
CA ASN A 780 20.04 22.73 -21.51
C ASN A 780 20.18 22.53 -19.98
N ASN A 781 19.72 23.49 -19.18
CA ASN A 781 19.63 23.36 -17.72
C ASN A 781 18.16 23.28 -17.30
N LEU A 782 17.78 22.14 -16.72
CA LEU A 782 16.54 21.97 -15.97
C LEU A 782 16.75 22.40 -14.51
N TYR A 783 15.65 22.78 -13.85
CA TYR A 783 15.67 23.34 -12.51
C TYR A 783 14.49 22.80 -11.70
N THR A 784 14.80 22.27 -10.51
CA THR A 784 13.87 21.59 -9.59
C THR A 784 13.94 22.19 -8.19
N PHE A 785 12.83 22.13 -7.46
CA PHE A 785 12.68 22.77 -6.15
C PHE A 785 11.56 22.10 -5.32
N TRP A 786 11.44 22.46 -4.04
CA TRP A 786 10.30 22.04 -3.21
C TRP A 786 9.12 22.98 -3.39
N ASN A 787 7.91 22.45 -3.54
CA ASN A 787 6.69 23.23 -3.60
C ASN A 787 5.73 22.83 -2.47
N LYS A 788 5.15 23.83 -1.80
CA LYS A 788 4.11 23.65 -0.78
C LYS A 788 2.73 23.89 -1.37
N SER A 789 1.83 22.93 -1.18
CA SER A 789 0.46 22.92 -1.70
C SER A 789 -0.54 22.53 -0.61
N ASP A 790 -1.76 23.05 -0.71
CA ASP A 790 -2.88 22.77 0.19
C ASP A 790 -3.87 21.81 -0.52
N ILE A 791 -4.39 20.81 0.20
CA ILE A 791 -5.52 19.93 -0.20
C ILE A 791 -6.59 19.95 0.89
N ASP A 792 -7.85 19.63 0.55
CA ASP A 792 -8.96 19.58 1.51
C ASP A 792 -9.32 18.14 1.89
N LEU A 793 -9.42 17.86 3.19
CA LEU A 793 -9.82 16.54 3.71
C LEU A 793 -11.30 16.48 4.13
N SER A 794 -12.06 17.57 3.93
CA SER A 794 -13.44 17.71 4.40
C SER A 794 -14.38 16.58 3.96
N ARG A 795 -14.24 16.09 2.72
CA ARG A 795 -15.08 15.03 2.13
C ARG A 795 -14.84 13.64 2.74
N GLY A 796 -13.61 13.33 3.17
CA GLY A 796 -13.22 12.02 3.70
C GLY A 796 -13.17 11.91 5.23
N LEU A 797 -13.28 13.03 5.97
CA LEU A 797 -13.17 13.02 7.43
C LEU A 797 -14.52 12.70 8.12
N ASP A 798 -14.87 11.42 8.16
CA ASP A 798 -16.13 10.94 8.74
C ASP A 798 -16.46 11.48 10.15
N PHE A 799 -17.73 11.87 10.32
CA PHE A 799 -18.37 12.36 11.54
C PHE A 799 -17.80 13.66 12.13
N THR A 800 -17.26 14.56 11.30
CA THR A 800 -16.88 15.93 11.73
C THR A 800 -17.79 17.02 11.13
N PRO A 801 -17.84 18.23 11.72
CA PRO A 801 -18.50 19.38 11.10
C PRO A 801 -18.03 19.65 9.67
N ARG A 802 -18.91 20.28 8.88
CA ARG A 802 -18.69 20.67 7.48
C ARG A 802 -17.71 21.85 7.34
N GLY A 803 -17.50 22.29 6.10
CA GLY A 803 -16.51 23.28 5.71
C GLY A 803 -15.11 22.68 5.50
N PRO A 804 -14.23 23.37 4.75
CA PRO A 804 -12.90 22.86 4.40
C PRO A 804 -12.03 22.59 5.63
N ILE A 805 -11.18 21.57 5.52
CA ILE A 805 -10.18 21.14 6.51
C ILE A 805 -8.87 20.97 5.73
N LEU A 806 -8.20 22.11 5.52
CA LEU A 806 -7.01 22.16 4.66
C LEU A 806 -5.81 21.50 5.32
N VAL A 807 -5.05 20.76 4.53
CA VAL A 807 -3.79 20.12 4.92
C VAL A 807 -2.71 20.48 3.90
N ARG A 808 -1.55 20.90 4.41
CA ARG A 808 -0.43 21.42 3.63
C ARG A 808 0.69 20.40 3.56
N PHE A 809 1.05 19.98 2.36
CA PHE A 809 2.15 19.06 2.10
C PHE A 809 3.24 19.72 1.27
N THR A 810 4.45 19.14 1.31
CA THR A 810 5.61 19.59 0.52
C THR A 810 5.99 18.47 -0.45
N HIS A 811 6.04 18.79 -1.75
CA HIS A 811 6.37 17.84 -2.82
C HIS A 811 7.49 18.41 -3.71
N LEU A 812 8.12 17.55 -4.51
CA LEU A 812 9.04 18.00 -5.57
C LEU A 812 8.25 18.78 -6.63
N ASN A 813 8.89 19.74 -7.29
CA ASN A 813 8.37 20.38 -8.50
C ASN A 813 9.53 20.83 -9.42
N HIS A 814 9.23 21.16 -10.67
CA HIS A 814 10.18 21.68 -11.65
C HIS A 814 9.73 23.05 -12.18
N ALA A 815 10.66 23.83 -12.73
CA ALA A 815 10.32 25.04 -13.49
C ALA A 815 9.81 24.66 -14.89
N ASP A 816 8.81 25.36 -15.41
CA ASP A 816 8.33 25.18 -16.78
C ASP A 816 9.47 25.41 -17.78
N PHE A 817 9.55 24.54 -18.79
CA PHE A 817 10.55 24.61 -19.85
C PHE A 817 9.98 24.21 -21.21
N THR A 818 10.69 24.60 -22.27
CA THR A 818 10.33 24.32 -23.68
C THR A 818 11.45 23.55 -24.37
N TYR A 819 11.09 22.49 -25.09
CA TYR A 819 11.95 21.84 -26.08
C TYR A 819 11.91 22.64 -27.39
N THR A 820 13.08 22.90 -27.98
CA THR A 820 13.23 23.42 -29.34
C THR A 820 13.95 22.36 -30.16
N ILE A 821 13.34 21.89 -31.24
CA ILE A 821 13.88 20.86 -32.14
C ILE A 821 13.94 21.45 -33.55
N VAL A 822 15.13 21.49 -34.14
CA VAL A 822 15.33 21.92 -35.53
C VAL A 822 15.48 20.70 -36.40
N ALA A 823 14.51 20.44 -37.28
CA ALA A 823 14.48 19.26 -38.15
C ALA A 823 14.41 19.65 -39.64
N ASN A 824 15.17 18.97 -40.49
CA ASN A 824 15.23 19.21 -41.93
C ASN A 824 14.58 18.06 -42.69
N ASN A 825 13.49 18.35 -43.42
CA ASN A 825 12.85 17.40 -44.33
C ASN A 825 13.38 17.64 -45.75
N ARG A 826 14.32 16.79 -46.17
CA ARG A 826 14.93 16.76 -47.52
C ARG A 826 14.00 16.18 -48.60
N ASN A 827 12.80 15.73 -48.27
CA ASN A 827 11.82 15.26 -49.26
C ASN A 827 11.14 16.45 -49.97
N ASN A 828 10.80 16.28 -51.26
CA ASN A 828 10.04 17.26 -52.04
C ASN A 828 8.55 17.36 -51.65
N ALA A 829 8.13 16.73 -50.54
CA ALA A 829 6.75 16.67 -50.07
C ALA A 829 6.70 16.73 -48.53
N PRO A 830 5.60 17.24 -47.94
CA PRO A 830 5.38 17.16 -46.50
C PRO A 830 5.46 15.72 -45.98
N ARG A 831 6.00 15.55 -44.77
CA ARG A 831 6.11 14.27 -44.06
C ARG A 831 5.53 14.43 -42.67
N ARG A 832 4.64 13.52 -42.23
CA ARG A 832 4.19 13.47 -40.83
C ARG A 832 5.09 12.53 -40.05
N GLY A 833 5.47 12.90 -38.83
CA GLY A 833 6.33 12.10 -37.96
C GLY A 833 5.88 12.14 -36.51
N THR A 834 6.34 11.18 -35.72
CA THR A 834 6.13 11.14 -34.26
C THR A 834 7.40 11.56 -33.56
N VAL A 835 7.38 12.70 -32.89
CA VAL A 835 8.44 13.11 -31.96
C VAL A 835 8.36 12.24 -30.72
N ARG A 836 9.49 11.67 -30.30
CA ARG A 836 9.63 10.85 -29.08
C ARG A 836 10.80 11.41 -28.28
N ILE A 837 10.56 11.77 -27.02
CA ILE A 837 11.53 12.44 -26.14
C ILE A 837 11.79 11.55 -24.92
N PHE A 838 13.06 11.25 -24.66
CA PHE A 838 13.52 10.49 -23.50
C PHE A 838 14.69 11.21 -22.82
N ILE A 839 14.86 10.98 -21.52
CA ILE A 839 16.11 11.33 -20.81
C ILE A 839 16.66 10.11 -20.07
N ALA A 840 17.99 10.03 -19.94
CA ALA A 840 18.68 9.00 -19.16
C ALA A 840 19.90 9.56 -18.41
N PRO A 841 20.30 8.96 -17.29
CA PRO A 841 21.57 9.29 -16.63
C PRO A 841 22.76 8.92 -17.52
N ARG A 842 23.85 9.69 -17.40
CA ARG A 842 25.09 9.42 -18.15
C ARG A 842 25.99 8.43 -17.42
N GLU A 843 26.01 8.50 -16.09
CA GLU A 843 26.95 7.81 -15.21
C GLU A 843 26.23 6.91 -14.20
N ASP A 844 26.87 5.80 -13.86
CA ASP A 844 26.41 4.83 -12.88
C ASP A 844 26.77 5.22 -11.42
N GLU A 845 26.50 4.33 -10.48
CA GLU A 845 26.70 4.56 -9.04
C GLU A 845 28.17 4.78 -8.63
N ARG A 846 29.10 4.59 -9.55
CA ARG A 846 30.55 4.72 -9.37
C ARG A 846 31.09 5.97 -10.07
N GLY A 847 30.25 6.75 -10.73
CA GLY A 847 30.67 7.86 -11.60
C GLY A 847 31.28 7.37 -12.92
N LEU A 848 30.94 6.16 -13.38
CA LEU A 848 31.44 5.60 -14.64
C LEU A 848 30.34 5.65 -15.71
N PRO A 849 30.65 6.04 -16.97
CA PRO A 849 29.67 6.08 -18.05
C PRO A 849 28.96 4.74 -18.26
N PHE A 850 27.64 4.76 -18.43
CA PHE A 850 26.88 3.57 -18.76
C PHE A 850 27.25 3.00 -20.13
N THR A 851 27.28 1.66 -20.24
CA THR A 851 27.13 1.02 -21.56
C THR A 851 25.70 1.22 -22.06
N PHE A 852 25.49 1.40 -23.36
CA PHE A 852 24.14 1.66 -23.89
C PHE A 852 23.16 0.52 -23.61
N ARG A 853 23.64 -0.73 -23.55
CA ARG A 853 22.83 -1.89 -23.10
C ARG A 853 22.26 -1.73 -21.70
N GLN A 854 22.95 -1.02 -20.80
CA GLN A 854 22.46 -0.69 -19.46
C GLN A 854 21.63 0.61 -19.49
N GLN A 855 22.12 1.64 -20.19
CA GLN A 855 21.50 2.96 -20.25
C GLN A 855 20.09 2.93 -20.84
N LYS A 856 19.82 2.05 -21.83
CA LYS A 856 18.49 1.92 -22.46
C LYS A 856 17.38 1.62 -21.42
N ASN A 857 17.69 0.84 -20.39
CA ASN A 857 16.74 0.46 -19.33
C ASN A 857 16.58 1.57 -18.26
N LEU A 858 17.21 2.72 -18.47
CA LEU A 858 17.04 3.95 -17.69
C LEU A 858 16.58 5.13 -18.57
N MET A 859 16.18 4.88 -19.82
CA MET A 859 15.53 5.87 -20.68
C MET A 859 14.08 6.06 -20.21
N ILE A 860 13.83 7.18 -19.54
CA ILE A 860 12.48 7.56 -19.12
C ILE A 860 11.81 8.41 -20.21
N GLU A 861 10.61 8.02 -20.61
CA GLU A 861 9.79 8.79 -21.55
C GLU A 861 9.43 10.13 -20.91
N MET A 862 9.52 11.19 -21.70
CA MET A 862 9.23 12.57 -21.28
C MET A 862 8.11 13.19 -22.11
N ASP A 863 7.97 12.82 -23.39
CA ASP A 863 6.87 13.22 -24.27
C ASP A 863 6.85 12.41 -25.58
N LYS A 864 5.67 12.29 -26.19
CA LYS A 864 5.40 11.63 -27.47
C LYS A 864 4.24 12.31 -28.23
N PHE A 865 4.50 12.91 -29.39
CA PHE A 865 3.49 13.69 -30.13
C PHE A 865 3.74 13.72 -31.65
N THR A 866 2.68 13.91 -32.45
CA THR A 866 2.81 13.96 -33.93
C THR A 866 3.09 15.38 -34.44
N VAL A 867 3.90 15.50 -35.48
CA VAL A 867 4.24 16.77 -36.16
C VAL A 867 4.20 16.65 -37.69
N ASP A 868 3.82 17.71 -38.38
CA ASP A 868 3.85 17.81 -39.84
C ASP A 868 5.08 18.62 -40.30
N LEU A 869 6.02 17.94 -40.96
CA LEU A 869 7.28 18.51 -41.46
C LEU A 869 7.14 18.95 -42.92
N ARG A 870 7.20 20.27 -43.15
CA ARG A 870 7.24 20.86 -44.49
C ARG A 870 8.61 20.62 -45.14
N PRO A 871 8.73 20.58 -46.48
CA PRO A 871 10.03 20.51 -47.14
C PRO A 871 10.99 21.62 -46.68
N GLY A 872 12.25 21.27 -46.41
CA GLY A 872 13.26 22.15 -45.82
C GLY A 872 13.28 22.12 -44.28
N GLN A 873 13.79 23.20 -43.69
CA GLN A 873 13.95 23.33 -42.25
C GLN A 873 12.62 23.66 -41.54
N ASN A 874 12.36 22.95 -40.44
CA ASN A 874 11.23 23.14 -39.54
C ASN A 874 11.79 23.36 -38.13
N THR A 875 11.24 24.33 -37.40
CA THR A 875 11.48 24.49 -35.96
C THR A 875 10.22 24.05 -35.23
N ILE A 876 10.35 23.04 -34.36
CA ILE A 876 9.27 22.53 -33.51
C ILE A 876 9.53 23.07 -32.10
N GLU A 877 8.53 23.70 -31.51
CA GLU A 877 8.53 24.06 -30.09
C GLU A 877 7.47 23.26 -29.36
N ARG A 878 7.80 22.80 -28.14
CA ARG A 878 6.92 21.96 -27.31
C ARG A 878 7.15 22.27 -25.84
N ARG A 879 6.10 22.61 -25.10
CA ARG A 879 6.20 22.91 -23.66
C ARG A 879 6.11 21.63 -22.84
N SER A 880 6.87 21.59 -21.76
CA SER A 880 6.82 20.54 -20.72
C SER A 880 5.43 20.35 -20.10
N THR A 881 4.57 21.38 -20.12
CA THR A 881 3.18 21.34 -19.65
C THR A 881 2.19 20.74 -20.67
N GLU A 882 2.63 20.38 -21.86
CA GLU A 882 1.82 19.74 -22.90
C GLU A 882 2.09 18.23 -23.04
N SER A 883 2.92 17.67 -22.16
CA SER A 883 3.41 16.30 -22.29
C SER A 883 2.28 15.25 -22.29
N SER A 884 2.37 14.34 -23.25
CA SER A 884 1.49 13.16 -23.38
C SER A 884 1.70 12.09 -22.30
N LEU A 885 2.63 12.30 -21.37
CA LEU A 885 2.84 11.46 -20.18
C LEU A 885 2.01 11.92 -18.98
N THR A 886 1.79 13.23 -18.83
CA THR A 886 1.41 13.83 -17.55
C THR A 886 -0.02 14.33 -17.48
N ILE A 887 -0.52 14.52 -16.26
CA ILE A 887 -1.68 15.34 -15.94
C ILE A 887 -1.25 16.57 -15.11
N PRO A 888 -1.86 17.76 -15.35
CA PRO A 888 -1.60 18.95 -14.54
C PRO A 888 -1.83 18.73 -13.04
N PHE A 889 -1.16 19.53 -12.21
CA PHE A 889 -1.32 19.46 -10.75
C PHE A 889 -2.80 19.57 -10.35
N GLU A 890 -3.55 20.49 -10.96
CA GLU A 890 -4.98 20.63 -10.65
C GLU A 890 -5.76 19.36 -11.00
N ARG A 891 -5.44 18.64 -12.10
CA ARG A 891 -6.13 17.37 -12.39
C ARG A 891 -5.86 16.28 -11.34
N THR A 892 -4.71 16.36 -10.67
CA THR A 892 -4.32 15.42 -9.58
C THR A 892 -4.98 15.80 -8.24
N PHE A 893 -5.17 17.10 -7.99
CA PHE A 893 -5.59 17.67 -6.70
C PHE A 893 -6.76 18.67 -6.84
N ARG A 894 -7.79 18.31 -7.61
CA ARG A 894 -8.98 19.13 -7.88
C ARG A 894 -10.11 18.78 -6.93
N ASN A 895 -10.54 19.76 -6.14
CA ASN A 895 -11.92 19.77 -5.69
C ASN A 895 -12.84 19.92 -6.91
N VAL A 896 -13.58 18.85 -7.20
CA VAL A 896 -14.49 18.70 -8.34
C VAL A 896 -15.68 19.67 -8.27
N ASP A 897 -16.11 20.03 -7.05
CA ASP A 897 -17.30 20.85 -6.81
C ASP A 897 -17.11 22.34 -7.16
N GLU A 898 -15.87 22.84 -7.12
CA GLU A 898 -15.55 24.26 -7.29
C GLU A 898 -15.07 24.62 -8.71
N ASN A 899 -14.38 23.71 -9.40
CA ASN A 899 -13.55 24.04 -10.57
C ASN A 899 -14.15 23.60 -11.93
N ARG A 900 -15.41 23.16 -11.95
CA ARG A 900 -16.03 22.47 -13.10
C ARG A 900 -16.35 23.41 -14.28
N PRO A 901 -15.87 23.14 -15.52
CA PRO A 901 -16.27 23.85 -16.72
C PRO A 901 -17.76 23.70 -17.06
N ILE A 902 -18.33 24.72 -17.70
CA ILE A 902 -19.79 24.80 -17.95
C ILE A 902 -20.24 23.95 -19.16
N GLY A 903 -19.31 23.46 -20.02
CA GLY A 903 -19.65 22.53 -21.11
C GLY A 903 -18.58 22.33 -22.18
N GLY A 904 -18.92 21.56 -23.21
CA GLY A 904 -18.08 21.26 -24.38
C GLY A 904 -16.87 20.38 -24.07
N ASP A 905 -15.94 20.31 -25.02
CA ASP A 905 -14.72 19.48 -24.96
C ASP A 905 -13.91 19.69 -23.66
N THR A 906 -13.93 20.92 -23.13
CA THR A 906 -13.26 21.27 -21.86
C THR A 906 -13.84 20.53 -20.65
N LEU A 907 -15.12 20.17 -20.69
CA LEU A 907 -15.78 19.37 -19.66
C LEU A 907 -15.46 17.88 -19.83
N GLU A 908 -15.41 17.34 -21.05
CA GLU A 908 -14.96 15.97 -21.29
C GLU A 908 -13.47 15.77 -20.88
N GLN A 909 -12.62 16.77 -21.13
CA GLN A 909 -11.23 16.87 -20.65
C GLN A 909 -11.10 17.18 -19.15
N PHE A 910 -12.20 17.48 -18.45
CA PHE A 910 -12.24 17.66 -17.00
C PHE A 910 -12.63 16.36 -16.29
N ASN A 911 -13.56 15.59 -16.86
CA ASN A 911 -14.23 14.51 -16.13
C ASN A 911 -13.48 13.17 -16.10
N PHE A 912 -12.59 12.88 -17.06
CA PHE A 912 -12.00 11.53 -17.19
C PHE A 912 -10.51 11.40 -16.78
N CYS A 913 -9.70 12.46 -16.81
CA CYS A 913 -8.24 12.35 -16.75
C CYS A 913 -7.64 12.10 -15.33
N GLY A 914 -8.15 11.12 -14.57
CA GLY A 914 -7.60 10.74 -13.26
C GLY A 914 -6.34 9.87 -13.34
N CYS A 915 -6.22 9.05 -14.40
CA CYS A 915 -4.98 8.33 -14.70
C CYS A 915 -4.02 9.27 -15.44
N GLY A 916 -2.84 9.51 -14.85
CA GLY A 916 -1.68 10.07 -15.53
C GLY A 916 -0.54 10.36 -14.57
N TRP A 917 0.69 10.52 -15.10
CA TRP A 917 1.83 10.85 -14.25
C TRP A 917 1.69 12.29 -13.70
N PRO A 918 1.95 12.57 -12.41
CA PRO A 918 1.85 13.92 -11.89
C PRO A 918 2.89 14.85 -12.54
N GLN A 919 2.44 15.97 -13.10
CA GLN A 919 3.31 16.95 -13.78
C GLN A 919 4.54 17.34 -12.95
N HIS A 920 4.38 17.52 -11.63
CA HIS A 920 5.45 17.95 -10.74
C HIS A 920 6.59 16.92 -10.55
N LEU A 921 6.39 15.67 -10.99
CA LEU A 921 7.41 14.61 -11.06
C LEU A 921 7.82 14.27 -12.52
N LEU A 922 7.51 15.11 -13.51
CA LEU A 922 7.95 14.91 -14.90
C LEU A 922 9.47 14.79 -15.00
N VAL A 923 10.18 15.70 -14.33
CA VAL A 923 11.64 15.78 -14.24
C VAL A 923 12.12 15.13 -12.92
N PRO A 924 13.11 14.23 -12.92
CA PRO A 924 13.72 13.70 -11.69
C PRO A 924 14.31 14.82 -10.80
N LYS A 925 14.49 14.58 -9.50
CA LYS A 925 14.98 15.60 -8.56
C LYS A 925 16.30 16.25 -8.99
N GLY A 926 17.27 15.49 -9.49
CA GLY A 926 18.62 15.99 -9.78
C GLY A 926 19.46 16.26 -8.52
N SER A 927 20.50 17.07 -8.63
CA SER A 927 21.44 17.37 -7.54
C SER A 927 21.74 18.86 -7.41
N LYS A 928 22.27 19.30 -6.26
CA LYS A 928 22.61 20.71 -6.01
C LYS A 928 23.78 21.18 -6.88
N GLU A 929 24.62 20.23 -7.26
CA GLU A 929 25.80 20.39 -8.11
C GLU A 929 25.46 20.35 -9.61
N GLY A 930 24.22 19.99 -9.98
CA GLY A 930 23.78 19.73 -11.35
C GLY A 930 23.98 18.26 -11.75
N TYR A 931 22.89 17.51 -11.89
CA TYR A 931 22.95 16.08 -12.21
C TYR A 931 22.98 15.85 -13.75
N PRO A 932 24.03 15.19 -14.29
CA PRO A 932 24.21 15.08 -15.73
C PRO A 932 23.34 13.99 -16.36
N MET A 933 22.53 14.39 -17.33
CA MET A 933 21.63 13.51 -18.10
C MET A 933 21.87 13.68 -19.61
N GLU A 934 21.56 12.66 -20.39
CA GLU A 934 21.44 12.75 -21.84
C GLU A 934 19.96 12.88 -22.23
N LEU A 935 19.64 13.95 -22.97
CA LEU A 935 18.36 14.16 -23.63
C LEU A 935 18.43 13.57 -25.03
N PHE A 936 17.60 12.57 -25.29
CA PHE A 936 17.44 11.92 -26.58
C PHE A 936 16.11 12.34 -27.21
N ILE A 937 16.15 12.69 -28.50
CA ILE A 937 14.97 13.01 -29.30
C ILE A 937 15.03 12.24 -30.61
N MET A 938 13.92 11.60 -30.97
CA MET A 938 13.72 10.89 -32.23
C MET A 938 12.49 11.45 -32.95
N ILE A 939 12.52 11.46 -34.29
CA ILE A 939 11.31 11.63 -35.11
C ILE A 939 11.12 10.36 -35.96
N SER A 940 10.19 9.49 -35.60
CA SER A 940 9.85 8.29 -36.39
C SER A 940 8.82 8.59 -37.48
N ASP A 941 8.81 7.79 -38.55
CA ASP A 941 7.83 7.90 -39.63
C ASP A 941 6.41 7.57 -39.11
N TYR A 942 5.49 8.53 -39.20
CA TYR A 942 4.13 8.36 -38.70
C TYR A 942 3.35 7.25 -39.43
N THR A 943 3.70 6.91 -40.68
CA THR A 943 2.99 5.90 -41.47
C THR A 943 3.10 4.47 -40.94
N VAL A 944 4.08 4.20 -40.08
CA VAL A 944 4.27 2.93 -39.35
C VAL A 944 4.01 3.04 -37.84
N ASP A 945 3.71 4.25 -37.36
CA ASP A 945 3.31 4.53 -35.98
C ASP A 945 1.77 4.68 -35.85
N GLU A 946 1.07 5.00 -36.95
CA GLU A 946 -0.36 5.28 -36.98
C GLU A 946 -1.23 4.07 -36.56
N VAL A 947 -2.12 4.31 -35.59
CA VAL A 947 -3.22 3.39 -35.25
C VAL A 947 -4.53 3.97 -35.77
N LYS A 948 -5.08 3.34 -36.80
CA LYS A 948 -6.33 3.79 -37.45
C LYS A 948 -7.54 3.53 -36.57
N GLN A 949 -8.14 4.60 -36.08
CA GLN A 949 -9.36 4.69 -35.28
C GLN A 949 -9.96 6.09 -35.43
N ASP A 950 -11.22 6.30 -35.05
CA ASP A 950 -11.80 7.65 -35.03
C ASP A 950 -11.05 8.53 -34.03
N GLU A 951 -11.05 9.85 -34.23
CA GLU A 951 -10.52 10.77 -33.23
C GLU A 951 -11.25 10.62 -31.89
N SER A 952 -10.50 10.62 -30.79
CA SER A 952 -11.08 10.58 -29.46
C SER A 952 -11.75 11.91 -29.11
N SER A 953 -13.03 11.85 -28.75
CA SER A 953 -13.73 12.87 -27.95
C SER A 953 -13.21 12.79 -26.50
N GLY A 954 -12.98 13.94 -25.87
CA GLY A 954 -12.54 14.04 -24.48
C GLY A 954 -11.03 14.05 -24.25
N CYS A 955 -10.57 13.39 -23.18
CA CYS A 955 -9.18 13.47 -22.72
C CYS A 955 -8.20 12.81 -23.71
N LYS A 956 -7.15 13.55 -24.09
CA LYS A 956 -6.02 13.06 -24.92
C LYS A 956 -4.67 13.07 -24.17
N ASP A 957 -4.67 13.54 -22.91
CA ASP A 957 -3.47 13.74 -22.09
C ASP A 957 -3.11 12.46 -21.31
N ALA A 958 -1.85 12.33 -20.87
CA ALA A 958 -1.30 11.15 -20.20
C ALA A 958 -1.42 9.79 -20.95
N ALA A 959 -1.70 9.82 -22.25
CA ALA A 959 -1.90 8.63 -23.08
C ALA A 959 -0.70 7.66 -23.11
N SER A 960 0.53 8.12 -22.83
CA SER A 960 1.71 7.24 -22.82
C SER A 960 1.65 6.13 -21.77
N PHE A 961 1.13 6.39 -20.56
CA PHE A 961 0.96 5.38 -19.50
C PHE A 961 -0.50 4.92 -19.33
N CYS A 962 -1.48 5.72 -19.77
CA CYS A 962 -2.90 5.45 -19.54
C CYS A 962 -3.69 5.06 -20.80
N GLY A 963 -3.06 5.08 -21.98
CA GLY A 963 -3.73 4.77 -23.25
C GLY A 963 -4.82 5.78 -23.62
N LEU A 964 -5.86 5.33 -24.33
CA LEU A 964 -7.06 6.11 -24.59
C LEU A 964 -8.29 5.28 -24.15
N ARG A 965 -9.26 5.92 -23.47
CA ARG A 965 -10.45 5.20 -22.99
C ARG A 965 -11.26 4.65 -24.16
N ASP A 966 -11.72 3.41 -24.03
CA ASP A 966 -12.61 2.74 -25.00
C ASP A 966 -12.04 2.70 -26.44
N ARG A 967 -10.72 2.83 -26.57
CA ARG A 967 -9.96 3.03 -27.81
C ARG A 967 -8.64 2.25 -27.75
N LYS A 968 -7.90 2.23 -28.86
CA LYS A 968 -6.58 1.60 -28.95
C LYS A 968 -5.48 2.54 -28.49
N TYR A 969 -4.38 1.97 -27.97
CA TYR A 969 -3.18 2.71 -27.64
C TYR A 969 -2.68 3.47 -28.89
N PRO A 970 -2.44 4.79 -28.84
CA PRO A 970 -2.34 5.65 -30.03
C PRO A 970 -1.00 5.61 -30.77
N ASP A 971 -0.27 4.50 -30.68
CA ASP A 971 1.09 4.32 -31.19
C ASP A 971 1.31 2.83 -31.51
N ALA A 972 1.49 2.50 -32.78
CA ALA A 972 1.60 1.12 -33.27
C ALA A 972 2.93 0.43 -32.90
N ARG A 973 3.93 1.19 -32.43
CA ARG A 973 5.20 0.65 -31.94
C ARG A 973 5.01 -0.05 -30.59
N SER A 974 5.97 -0.90 -30.21
CA SER A 974 6.01 -1.44 -28.85
C SER A 974 6.28 -0.31 -27.84
N MET A 975 5.70 -0.42 -26.66
CA MET A 975 5.84 0.59 -25.61
C MET A 975 7.29 0.61 -25.11
N GLY A 976 7.89 1.80 -25.03
CA GLY A 976 9.32 2.02 -24.81
C GLY A 976 10.18 2.09 -26.08
N TYR A 977 9.60 1.99 -27.27
CA TYR A 977 10.32 2.18 -28.54
C TYR A 977 11.00 3.58 -28.59
N PRO A 978 12.30 3.66 -28.94
CA PRO A 978 13.14 2.63 -29.57
C PRO A 978 14.02 1.79 -28.61
N PHE A 979 13.84 1.91 -27.30
CA PHE A 979 14.75 1.38 -26.27
C PHE A 979 14.31 0.06 -25.62
N ASP A 980 13.11 -0.44 -25.90
CA ASP A 980 12.58 -1.66 -25.29
C ASP A 980 13.39 -2.92 -25.66
N ARG A 981 14.05 -2.94 -26.82
CA ARG A 981 14.83 -4.10 -27.32
C ARG A 981 16.35 -3.96 -27.14
N ARG A 982 17.07 -5.03 -27.45
CA ARG A 982 18.55 -5.03 -27.50
C ARG A 982 19.09 -4.02 -28.54
N PRO A 983 20.21 -3.33 -28.25
CA PRO A 983 20.92 -2.53 -29.24
C PRO A 983 21.38 -3.37 -30.43
N ARG A 984 21.56 -2.72 -31.59
CA ARG A 984 22.14 -3.38 -32.77
C ARG A 984 23.54 -3.91 -32.48
N ALA A 985 23.92 -5.04 -33.06
CA ALA A 985 25.28 -5.58 -32.99
C ALA A 985 26.35 -4.50 -33.29
N GLY A 986 27.31 -4.31 -32.36
CA GLY A 986 28.36 -3.28 -32.44
C GLY A 986 27.98 -1.89 -31.90
N VAL A 987 26.81 -1.73 -31.29
CA VAL A 987 26.37 -0.48 -30.63
C VAL A 987 26.54 -0.59 -29.11
N ASP A 988 27.67 -0.10 -28.60
CA ASP A 988 28.00 -0.09 -27.17
C ASP A 988 27.69 1.27 -26.50
N THR A 989 27.49 2.33 -27.28
CA THR A 989 27.22 3.70 -26.81
C THR A 989 25.99 4.30 -27.49
N LEU A 990 25.30 5.22 -26.83
CA LEU A 990 24.12 5.92 -27.37
C LEU A 990 24.45 6.67 -28.68
N ALA A 991 25.66 7.22 -28.80
CA ALA A 991 26.13 7.88 -30.03
C ALA A 991 26.21 6.93 -31.25
N GLN A 992 26.52 5.65 -31.04
CA GLN A 992 26.49 4.62 -32.10
C GLN A 992 25.08 4.12 -32.43
N PHE A 993 24.09 4.38 -31.56
CA PHE A 993 22.71 3.97 -31.78
C PHE A 993 21.97 4.88 -32.77
N LEU A 994 22.36 6.16 -32.85
CA LEU A 994 21.67 7.21 -33.59
C LEU A 994 21.54 6.90 -35.10
N THR A 995 20.39 7.26 -35.66
CA THR A 995 20.11 7.43 -37.09
C THR A 995 19.90 8.92 -37.40
N GLY A 996 19.78 9.33 -38.67
CA GLY A 996 19.73 10.76 -39.03
C GLY A 996 18.55 11.53 -38.41
N ASN A 997 17.44 10.83 -38.19
CA ASN A 997 16.23 11.28 -37.52
C ASN A 997 16.30 11.22 -35.97
N MET A 998 17.49 11.06 -35.38
CA MET A 998 17.73 11.07 -33.93
C MET A 998 18.79 12.11 -33.57
N ALA A 999 18.67 12.71 -32.39
CA ALA A 999 19.67 13.58 -31.80
C ALA A 999 19.81 13.32 -30.30
N VAL A 1000 21.00 13.62 -29.76
CA VAL A 1000 21.29 13.60 -28.33
C VAL A 1000 21.99 14.89 -27.92
N THR A 1001 21.67 15.40 -26.73
CA THR A 1001 22.41 16.51 -26.11
C THR A 1001 22.52 16.29 -24.60
N THR A 1002 23.59 16.81 -23.98
CA THR A 1002 23.72 16.76 -22.52
C THR A 1002 22.87 17.86 -21.89
N ILE A 1003 22.12 17.51 -20.85
CA ILE A 1003 21.39 18.44 -19.98
C ILE A 1003 21.87 18.28 -18.53
N SER A 1004 21.72 19.33 -17.72
CA SER A 1004 21.91 19.28 -16.27
C SER A 1004 20.58 19.46 -15.55
N ILE A 1005 20.31 18.67 -14.51
CA ILE A 1005 19.16 18.86 -13.61
C ILE A 1005 19.66 19.43 -12.29
N ASN A 1006 19.40 20.71 -12.06
CA ASN A 1006 19.89 21.48 -10.93
C ASN A 1006 18.81 21.61 -9.85
N PHE A 1007 19.06 21.03 -8.67
CA PHE A 1007 18.13 21.03 -7.54
C PHE A 1007 18.41 22.18 -6.57
N ASN A 1008 17.45 23.11 -6.44
CA ASN A 1008 17.48 24.12 -5.38
C ASN A 1008 16.61 23.68 -4.18
N ASP A 1009 17.25 23.54 -3.02
CA ASP A 1009 16.65 23.13 -1.75
C ASP A 1009 15.89 24.29 -1.06
N SER A 1010 15.07 24.99 -1.85
CA SER A 1010 14.21 26.09 -1.41
C SER A 1010 12.74 25.68 -1.55
N VAL A 1011 11.91 26.17 -0.62
CA VAL A 1011 10.48 25.83 -0.56
C VAL A 1011 9.66 27.01 -1.09
N VAL A 1012 9.10 26.85 -2.28
CA VAL A 1012 8.20 27.83 -2.92
C VAL A 1012 6.76 27.52 -2.49
N ALA A 1013 6.06 28.51 -1.94
CA ALA A 1013 4.62 28.38 -1.72
C ALA A 1013 3.86 28.49 -3.05
N ARG A 1014 2.96 27.54 -3.33
CA ARG A 1014 2.08 27.64 -4.51
C ARG A 1014 1.10 28.81 -4.30
N PRO A 1015 1.00 29.79 -5.22
CA PRO A 1015 -0.03 30.82 -5.11
C PRO A 1015 -1.41 30.17 -5.18
N ARG A 1016 -2.34 30.59 -4.32
CA ARG A 1016 -3.72 30.07 -4.33
C ARG A 1016 -4.35 30.32 -5.70
N SER A 1017 -4.94 29.28 -6.29
CA SER A 1017 -5.55 29.33 -7.61
C SER A 1017 -6.68 30.37 -7.66
N GLY A 1018 -6.49 31.40 -8.48
CA GLY A 1018 -7.38 32.55 -8.57
C GLY A 1018 -6.90 33.64 -9.54
N SER A 1019 -5.59 33.71 -9.80
CA SER A 1019 -5.01 34.55 -10.84
C SER A 1019 -4.21 33.73 -11.85
N ILE A 1020 -4.77 33.51 -13.05
CA ILE A 1020 -3.96 33.20 -14.23
C ILE A 1020 -3.25 34.50 -14.64
N GLY A 1021 -1.98 34.62 -14.31
CA GLY A 1021 -1.19 35.83 -14.53
C GLY A 1021 0.31 35.54 -14.48
N ASN A 1022 1.01 35.86 -15.57
CA ASN A 1022 2.41 35.49 -15.77
C ASN A 1022 3.40 36.35 -14.97
N THR A 1023 4.63 35.83 -14.88
CA THR A 1023 5.89 36.54 -14.59
C THR A 1023 6.20 36.78 -13.11
N LEU A 1024 6.95 35.85 -12.50
CA LEU A 1024 7.79 36.14 -11.35
C LEU A 1024 9.18 36.54 -11.83
N THR A 1025 9.47 37.84 -11.77
CA THR A 1025 10.83 38.38 -11.91
C THR A 1025 11.60 38.19 -10.60
N PHE A 1026 12.71 37.46 -10.64
CA PHE A 1026 13.67 37.43 -9.53
C PHE A 1026 14.74 38.52 -9.74
N THR A 1027 15.16 39.14 -8.63
CA THR A 1027 16.29 40.07 -8.51
C THR A 1027 17.39 39.45 -7.68
#